data_AF-A0A8T5MJ11-F1
#
_entry.id   AF-A0A8T5MJ11-F1
#
_cell.length_a   1.000
_cell.length_b   1.000
_cell.length_c   1.000
_cell.angle_alpha   90.00
_cell.angle_beta   90.00
_cell.angle_gamma   90.00
#
_symmetry.space_group_name_H-M   'P 1'
#
loop_
_entity.id
_entity.type
_entity.pdbx_description
1 polymer ?
#
loop_
_entity_poly.entity_id
_entity_poly.type
_entity_poly.pdbx_seq_one_letter_code
_entity_poly.pdbx_strand_id
1 'polypeptide(L)'
;MILIFVFDLYYRWKELPHFFPYVRKHWLDIIATIPFNFIFIGADYLIFTRALRGVRAVARYARFLRFATRYTRLFRLVRFAARGPRFLRMRKHLKETEIRKVQPHEKEMKGVLSFRVILLVTINSIMGTGIWFLTAAGAKHAGPASLISWGILSLVAVYIAMCFSELTSMFPKAGGVYEFAKQTYGRFWSFIIGWTTSIAGSVTIAMLLLGALQYMIPIKYTGYYIPIAIVLILLFNYIAYRGMQTSTYMLVGFALITIVTITAIIVPGFFSFNAGNFTPFFVFPAINIMLAIFFIAETFFGWESAIFLSAETKDPKRIMPKALIYGTMVIAAFALLLSLTALGAMPWQQYAESVAPLRDLGAQYFGKAGIAIFTILVSTSIIGAVASWIVTSPRLLMALAEDKLFFVHFAKIHPKHKSPYVSIVFQVIVLSILVYIGSGSYETLLHLLIPLILVLYSAVLLSVVILRYKKPDLPRPFRTPFGKVGPFITVVFMAFLMYMYLKETHGAIDLIKISMSLIAFGIPAYFAIEIFYEQRYINMRRNLHAYTLHNYHKILLPRPTFNRIHRLIGETDKDTIILDYDCGVGGFTRSLIRRGMPFKKIYAVDKAHHQVAVFKKNIPDAYKRKITVYERESWRIPKMITDVDVFVSFGSLGYVDDIPVFLKHLKSVLSRKGKFCFYIKDTFINMTPNALEVEDKAGMLKLFSDAGLHAEYFIRKRLFTEEIFLYGVRP
;
A
#
# COMPACT_ATOMS: atom_id res chain seq x y z
N MET A 1 -3.85 -17.97 -4.34
CA MET A 1 -2.57 -17.61 -3.68
C MET A 1 -2.26 -18.53 -2.49
N ILE A 2 -3.20 -18.73 -1.56
CA ILE A 2 -3.07 -19.67 -0.43
C ILE A 2 -2.93 -21.14 -0.89
N LEU A 3 -3.68 -21.57 -1.92
CA LEU A 3 -3.56 -22.91 -2.50
C LEU A 3 -2.17 -23.20 -3.10
N ILE A 4 -1.52 -22.20 -3.69
CA ILE A 4 -0.14 -22.30 -4.21
C ILE A 4 0.84 -22.37 -3.04
N PHE A 5 0.61 -21.60 -1.97
CA PHE A 5 1.40 -21.69 -0.74
C PHE A 5 1.26 -23.05 -0.04
N VAL A 6 0.05 -23.64 -0.03
CA VAL A 6 -0.22 -24.98 0.52
C VAL A 6 0.39 -26.08 -0.36
N PHE A 7 0.31 -25.96 -1.68
CA PHE A 7 0.97 -26.89 -2.61
C PHE A 7 2.50 -26.79 -2.56
N ASP A 8 3.06 -25.59 -2.38
CA ASP A 8 4.51 -25.36 -2.23
C ASP A 8 5.01 -25.90 -0.88
N LEU A 9 4.21 -25.78 0.19
CA LEU A 9 4.52 -26.39 1.50
C LEU A 9 4.51 -27.93 1.42
N TYR A 10 3.54 -28.50 0.67
CA TYR A 10 3.42 -29.94 0.42
C TYR A 10 4.55 -30.53 -0.44
N TYR A 11 5.08 -29.77 -1.41
CA TYR A 11 6.22 -30.22 -2.22
C TYR A 11 7.57 -30.04 -1.50
N ARG A 12 7.75 -28.96 -0.71
CA ARG A 12 8.94 -28.79 0.15
C ARG A 12 9.02 -29.81 1.30
N TRP A 13 7.89 -30.42 1.66
CA TRP A 13 7.77 -31.50 2.64
C TRP A 13 8.58 -32.76 2.30
N LYS A 14 8.93 -32.96 1.02
CA LYS A 14 9.54 -34.19 0.52
C LYS A 14 11.07 -34.17 0.42
N GLU A 15 11.72 -33.00 0.47
CA GLU A 15 13.14 -32.85 0.10
C GLU A 15 14.08 -32.35 1.21
N LEU A 16 13.64 -32.21 2.47
CA LEU A 16 14.47 -31.65 3.56
C LEU A 16 14.71 -32.64 4.72
N PRO A 17 15.88 -33.32 4.78
CA PRO A 17 16.20 -34.32 5.80
C PRO A 17 16.32 -33.79 7.24
N HIS A 18 16.60 -32.50 7.42
CA HIS A 18 16.89 -31.91 8.74
C HIS A 18 15.72 -31.08 9.33
N PHE A 19 14.61 -30.97 8.61
CA PHE A 19 13.42 -30.21 9.02
C PHE A 19 12.40 -31.07 9.79
N PHE A 20 12.54 -32.40 9.73
CA PHE A 20 11.60 -33.40 10.24
C PHE A 20 11.33 -33.32 11.77
N PRO A 21 12.33 -33.16 12.66
CA PRO A 21 12.07 -33.17 14.10
C PRO A 21 11.44 -31.86 14.61
N TYR A 22 11.78 -30.73 13.98
CA TYR A 22 11.36 -29.40 14.42
C TYR A 22 9.91 -29.09 14.05
N VAL A 23 9.50 -29.43 12.81
CA VAL A 23 8.12 -29.17 12.37
C VAL A 23 7.15 -30.27 12.81
N ARG A 24 7.58 -31.53 12.95
CA ARG A 24 6.75 -32.57 13.59
C ARG A 24 6.33 -32.16 15.02
N LYS A 25 7.15 -31.37 15.71
CA LYS A 25 6.88 -30.86 17.07
C LYS A 25 6.01 -29.59 17.12
N HIS A 26 5.90 -28.83 16.02
CA HIS A 26 5.30 -27.48 16.01
C HIS A 26 4.31 -27.20 14.86
N TRP A 27 3.94 -28.21 14.05
CA TRP A 27 3.11 -28.03 12.85
C TRP A 27 1.68 -27.52 13.15
N LEU A 28 1.07 -27.99 14.24
CA LEU A 28 -0.23 -27.51 14.71
C LEU A 28 -0.17 -26.04 15.19
N ASP A 29 0.99 -25.60 15.66
CA ASP A 29 1.20 -24.24 16.18
C ASP A 29 1.31 -23.20 15.05
N ILE A 30 1.84 -23.64 13.90
CA ILE A 30 1.99 -22.84 12.68
C ILE A 30 0.64 -22.68 11.97
N ILE A 31 -0.21 -23.71 11.99
CA ILE A 31 -1.57 -23.63 11.42
C ILE A 31 -2.50 -22.84 12.32
N ALA A 32 -2.38 -22.98 13.65
CA ALA A 32 -3.21 -22.27 14.62
C ALA A 32 -2.95 -20.76 14.69
N THR A 33 -1.87 -20.26 14.06
CA THR A 33 -1.54 -18.82 13.98
C THR A 33 -2.07 -18.14 12.73
N ILE A 34 -2.64 -18.89 11.78
CA ILE A 34 -3.31 -18.35 10.60
C ILE A 34 -4.78 -18.12 10.96
N PRO A 35 -5.32 -16.88 10.91
CA PRO A 35 -6.73 -16.65 11.19
C PRO A 35 -7.58 -17.42 10.19
N PHE A 36 -8.33 -18.41 10.70
CA PHE A 36 -9.05 -19.44 9.94
C PHE A 36 -10.15 -18.91 8.99
N ASN A 37 -10.48 -17.61 9.05
CA ASN A 37 -11.52 -16.99 8.23
C ASN A 37 -11.04 -16.47 6.86
N PHE A 38 -9.73 -16.50 6.57
CA PHE A 38 -9.16 -15.94 5.33
C PHE A 38 -9.04 -16.91 4.14
N ILE A 39 -9.51 -18.16 4.27
CA ILE A 39 -9.18 -19.24 3.33
C ILE A 39 -10.21 -19.42 2.19
N PHE A 40 -11.39 -18.81 2.26
CA PHE A 40 -12.38 -18.96 1.19
C PHE A 40 -12.72 -17.61 0.58
N ILE A 41 -12.08 -17.30 -0.56
CA ILE A 41 -12.67 -16.65 -1.75
C ILE A 41 -11.59 -16.66 -2.85
N GLY A 42 -11.91 -17.29 -3.99
CA GLY A 42 -11.21 -17.06 -5.27
C GLY A 42 -10.51 -18.26 -5.92
N ALA A 43 -11.29 -19.18 -6.51
CA ALA A 43 -11.16 -19.67 -7.89
C ALA A 43 -12.10 -20.86 -8.15
N ASP A 44 -12.92 -20.77 -9.21
CA ASP A 44 -13.52 -21.86 -9.98
C ASP A 44 -14.30 -22.96 -9.24
N TYR A 45 -15.55 -22.62 -8.90
CA TYR A 45 -16.56 -23.47 -8.26
C TYR A 45 -17.03 -24.68 -9.11
N LEU A 46 -16.60 -24.82 -10.37
CA LEU A 46 -17.10 -25.87 -11.28
C LEU A 46 -16.27 -27.17 -11.30
N ILE A 47 -15.04 -27.16 -10.76
CA ILE A 47 -14.14 -28.33 -10.79
C ILE A 47 -14.21 -29.12 -9.47
N PHE A 48 -14.53 -28.46 -8.35
CA PHE A 48 -14.53 -29.08 -7.02
C PHE A 48 -15.84 -29.82 -6.69
N THR A 49 -16.98 -29.36 -7.23
CA THR A 49 -18.30 -29.96 -6.98
C THR A 49 -18.51 -31.30 -7.68
N ARG A 50 -17.76 -31.60 -8.75
CA ARG A 50 -17.79 -32.92 -9.41
C ARG A 50 -16.95 -34.00 -8.72
N ALA A 51 -16.04 -33.61 -7.82
CA ALA A 51 -15.15 -34.54 -7.11
C ALA A 51 -15.70 -35.03 -5.75
N LEU A 52 -16.80 -34.47 -5.26
CA LEU A 52 -17.39 -34.77 -3.94
C LEU A 52 -18.53 -35.80 -3.99
N ARG A 53 -18.34 -36.90 -4.72
CA ARG A 53 -19.12 -38.14 -4.51
C ARG A 53 -18.29 -39.08 -3.62
N GLY A 54 -18.33 -38.88 -2.31
CA GLY A 54 -17.60 -39.73 -1.35
C GLY A 54 -17.62 -39.22 0.09
N VAL A 55 -18.73 -39.45 0.78
CA VAL A 55 -18.95 -39.15 2.20
C VAL A 55 -18.14 -40.11 3.11
N ARG A 56 -17.73 -39.62 4.31
CA ARG A 56 -17.47 -40.34 5.61
C ARG A 56 -16.17 -39.97 6.34
N ALA A 57 -15.23 -39.23 5.75
CA ALA A 57 -13.98 -38.84 6.43
C ALA A 57 -14.10 -37.59 7.34
N VAL A 58 -14.99 -36.66 7.00
CA VAL A 58 -15.08 -35.33 7.65
C VAL A 58 -15.65 -35.40 9.08
N ALA A 59 -16.53 -36.36 9.37
CA ALA A 59 -17.15 -36.51 10.69
C ALA A 59 -16.18 -37.05 11.78
N ARG A 60 -15.06 -37.68 11.38
CA ARG A 60 -14.04 -38.19 12.33
C ARG A 60 -13.08 -37.09 12.79
N TYR A 61 -12.86 -36.05 11.98
CA TYR A 61 -11.91 -34.97 12.31
C TYR A 61 -12.52 -33.91 13.26
N ALA A 62 -13.84 -33.72 13.23
CA ALA A 62 -14.56 -32.76 14.06
C ALA A 62 -14.61 -33.12 15.56
N ARG A 63 -14.34 -34.38 15.94
CA ARG A 63 -14.25 -34.81 17.35
C ARG A 63 -12.86 -34.57 17.96
N PHE A 64 -11.79 -34.58 17.16
CA PHE A 64 -10.43 -34.35 17.64
C PHE A 64 -10.15 -32.86 17.96
N LEU A 65 -10.84 -31.95 17.25
CA LEU A 65 -10.68 -30.49 17.41
C LEU A 65 -11.29 -29.91 18.71
N ARG A 66 -12.10 -30.67 19.45
CA ARG A 66 -12.72 -30.18 20.70
C ARG A 66 -11.86 -30.33 21.96
N PHE A 67 -10.74 -31.05 21.89
CA PHE A 67 -9.87 -31.31 23.05
C PHE A 67 -8.64 -30.39 23.12
N ALA A 68 -8.28 -29.71 22.02
CA ALA A 68 -7.01 -28.98 21.90
C ALA A 68 -7.06 -27.49 22.30
N THR A 69 -8.15 -26.99 22.87
CA THR A 69 -8.39 -25.54 23.08
C THR A 69 -8.25 -25.03 24.52
N ARG A 70 -7.61 -25.77 25.43
CA ARG A 70 -7.25 -25.24 26.77
C ARG A 70 -5.73 -25.34 26.99
N TYR A 71 -5.07 -24.17 27.17
CA TYR A 71 -3.72 -23.96 27.73
C TYR A 71 -2.44 -23.86 26.85
N THR A 72 -2.41 -23.19 25.68
CA THR A 72 -1.12 -22.90 25.00
C THR A 72 -1.00 -21.54 24.28
N ARG A 73 -1.51 -20.43 24.85
CA ARG A 73 -1.45 -19.10 24.17
C ARG A 73 -0.33 -18.15 24.61
N LEU A 74 0.29 -18.29 25.78
CA LEU A 74 1.24 -17.27 26.27
C LEU A 74 2.73 -17.63 26.16
N PHE A 75 3.09 -18.91 26.10
CA PHE A 75 4.49 -19.35 26.24
C PHE A 75 5.35 -19.42 24.95
N ARG A 76 4.78 -19.16 23.77
CA ARG A 76 5.50 -19.38 22.49
C ARG A 76 6.05 -18.13 21.80
N LEU A 77 5.50 -16.95 22.10
CA LEU A 77 5.99 -15.69 21.53
C LEU A 77 7.38 -15.29 22.08
N VAL A 78 7.69 -15.68 23.32
CA VAL A 78 8.98 -15.34 23.97
C VAL A 78 10.17 -16.13 23.39
N ARG A 79 9.96 -17.35 22.87
CA ARG A 79 11.06 -18.17 22.30
C ARG A 79 11.50 -17.75 20.89
N PHE A 80 10.69 -16.98 20.17
CA PHE A 80 11.05 -16.47 18.84
C PHE A 80 12.03 -15.28 18.95
N ALA A 81 11.94 -14.49 20.03
CA ALA A 81 12.83 -13.37 20.30
C ALA A 81 14.23 -13.79 20.78
N ALA A 82 14.37 -14.98 21.39
CA ALA A 82 15.60 -15.40 22.07
C ALA A 82 16.73 -15.95 21.16
N ARG A 83 16.65 -15.83 19.83
CA ARG A 83 17.70 -16.31 18.89
C ARG A 83 18.28 -15.18 18.03
N GLY A 84 18.75 -14.13 18.70
CA GLY A 84 19.45 -12.97 18.13
C GLY A 84 20.63 -13.25 17.17
N PRO A 85 21.40 -14.35 17.23
CA PRO A 85 22.59 -14.50 16.39
C PRO A 85 22.34 -14.80 14.90
N ARG A 86 21.17 -15.37 14.51
CA ARG A 86 20.83 -15.63 13.09
C ARG A 86 20.27 -14.39 12.37
N PHE A 87 19.63 -13.49 13.11
CA PHE A 87 19.11 -12.22 12.57
C PHE A 87 20.25 -11.27 12.14
N LEU A 88 21.37 -11.30 12.87
CA LEU A 88 22.58 -10.52 12.56
C LEU A 88 23.31 -10.98 11.29
N ARG A 89 23.26 -12.27 10.93
CA ARG A 89 23.87 -12.78 9.69
C ARG A 89 23.11 -12.34 8.43
N MET A 90 21.78 -12.19 8.51
CA MET A 90 20.98 -11.67 7.39
C MET A 90 21.29 -10.19 7.12
N ARG A 91 21.67 -9.44 8.16
CA ARG A 91 22.10 -8.03 8.05
C ARG A 91 23.38 -7.84 7.23
N LYS A 92 24.27 -8.84 7.17
CA LYS A 92 25.51 -8.80 6.37
C LYS A 92 25.30 -9.10 4.88
N HIS A 93 24.18 -9.72 4.49
CA HIS A 93 23.77 -9.88 3.08
C HIS A 93 22.78 -8.80 2.61
N LEU A 94 22.20 -8.04 3.53
CA LEU A 94 21.46 -6.80 3.26
C LEU A 94 22.42 -5.61 3.12
N LYS A 95 23.56 -5.79 2.42
CA LYS A 95 24.31 -4.64 1.88
C LYS A 95 23.31 -3.90 1.01
N GLU A 96 23.00 -2.66 1.40
CA GLU A 96 22.12 -1.70 0.75
C GLU A 96 21.81 -2.09 -0.70
N THR A 97 20.77 -2.92 -0.88
CA THR A 97 20.21 -3.12 -2.20
C THR A 97 19.62 -1.78 -2.54
N GLU A 98 20.28 -1.05 -3.45
CA GLU A 98 19.71 0.15 -4.02
C GLU A 98 18.28 -0.18 -4.42
N ILE A 99 17.35 0.65 -3.95
CA ILE A 99 15.94 0.48 -4.26
C ILE A 99 15.83 0.63 -5.77
N ARG A 100 15.52 -0.48 -6.44
CA ARG A 100 15.48 -0.56 -7.89
C ARG A 100 14.25 0.19 -8.37
N LYS A 101 14.45 1.48 -8.64
CA LYS A 101 13.39 2.40 -9.09
C LYS A 101 12.85 1.93 -10.43
N VAL A 102 11.54 1.75 -10.52
CA VAL A 102 10.85 1.91 -11.80
C VAL A 102 10.93 3.41 -12.16
N GLN A 103 11.04 3.77 -13.45
CA GLN A 103 11.07 5.19 -13.85
C GLN A 103 9.93 5.95 -13.17
N PRO A 104 10.23 6.99 -12.36
CA PRO A 104 9.24 7.61 -11.50
C PRO A 104 8.16 8.26 -12.36
N HIS A 105 6.94 7.73 -12.27
CA HIS A 105 5.77 8.35 -12.89
C HIS A 105 5.44 9.70 -12.20
N GLU A 106 6.07 9.99 -11.05
CA GLU A 106 6.08 11.32 -10.41
C GLU A 106 6.46 12.46 -11.37
N LYS A 107 7.30 12.24 -12.40
CA LYS A 107 7.63 13.28 -13.40
C LYS A 107 6.42 13.72 -14.24
N GLU A 108 5.38 12.90 -14.34
CA GLU A 108 4.18 13.23 -15.11
C GLU A 108 3.13 14.01 -14.31
N MET A 109 3.25 14.01 -12.98
CA MET A 109 2.35 14.76 -12.10
C MET A 109 2.80 16.23 -12.09
N LYS A 110 2.13 17.05 -12.89
CA LYS A 110 2.39 18.49 -12.92
C LYS A 110 2.00 19.12 -11.59
N GLY A 111 2.82 20.05 -11.08
CA GLY A 111 2.48 20.89 -9.93
C GLY A 111 1.24 21.75 -10.21
N VAL A 112 0.06 21.21 -9.94
CA VAL A 112 -1.24 21.86 -10.20
C VAL A 112 -1.79 22.52 -8.95
N LEU A 113 -1.40 22.06 -7.76
CA LEU A 113 -1.95 22.53 -6.49
C LEU A 113 -1.21 23.78 -6.02
N SER A 114 -1.98 24.82 -5.71
CA SER A 114 -1.46 26.09 -5.15
C SER A 114 -1.39 26.03 -3.62
N PHE A 115 -0.70 27.00 -3.01
CA PHE A 115 -0.64 27.13 -1.55
C PHE A 115 -2.03 27.18 -0.90
N ARG A 116 -2.97 27.96 -1.46
CA ARG A 116 -4.33 28.10 -0.91
C ARG A 116 -5.06 26.75 -0.89
N VAL A 117 -4.91 25.97 -1.96
CA VAL A 117 -5.53 24.64 -2.06
C VAL A 117 -4.94 23.71 -1.01
N ILE A 118 -3.62 23.60 -0.90
CA ILE A 118 -2.99 22.70 0.08
C ILE A 118 -3.31 23.13 1.51
N LEU A 119 -3.37 24.44 1.79
CA LEU A 119 -3.76 24.95 3.11
C LEU A 119 -5.19 24.49 3.47
N LEU A 120 -6.15 24.69 2.58
CA LEU A 120 -7.55 24.29 2.81
C LEU A 120 -7.72 22.77 2.89
N VAL A 121 -7.02 22.01 2.04
CA VAL A 121 -6.99 20.55 2.10
C VAL A 121 -6.39 20.07 3.43
N THR A 122 -5.33 20.71 3.92
CA THR A 122 -4.71 20.40 5.21
C THR A 122 -5.67 20.66 6.37
N ILE A 123 -6.38 21.80 6.35
CA ILE A 123 -7.39 22.12 7.36
C ILE A 123 -8.48 21.04 7.36
N ASN A 124 -9.02 20.71 6.20
CA ASN A 124 -10.08 19.73 6.05
C ASN A 124 -9.64 18.28 6.34
N SER A 125 -8.38 17.91 6.06
CA SER A 125 -7.88 16.56 6.31
C SER A 125 -7.56 16.29 7.77
N ILE A 126 -7.17 17.33 8.51
CA ILE A 126 -6.89 17.27 9.95
C ILE A 126 -8.17 17.46 10.77
N MET A 127 -9.10 18.32 10.33
CA MET A 127 -10.41 18.48 10.97
C MET A 127 -11.34 17.30 10.65
N GLY A 128 -10.97 16.12 11.14
CA GLY A 128 -11.75 14.90 11.13
C GLY A 128 -12.87 14.93 12.17
N THR A 129 -13.13 13.80 12.83
CA THR A 129 -14.15 13.69 13.89
C THR A 129 -13.75 14.41 15.17
N GLY A 130 -12.45 14.57 15.44
CA GLY A 130 -11.97 14.97 16.76
C GLY A 130 -12.55 16.27 17.30
N ILE A 131 -12.57 17.34 16.51
CA ILE A 131 -13.10 18.63 16.94
C ILE A 131 -14.62 18.61 17.17
N TRP A 132 -15.33 17.65 16.56
CA TRP A 132 -16.78 17.57 16.63
C TRP A 132 -17.29 16.70 17.78
N PHE A 133 -16.51 15.70 18.21
CA PHE A 133 -16.88 14.76 19.27
C PHE A 133 -16.01 14.89 20.52
N LEU A 134 -14.71 15.10 20.37
CA LEU A 134 -13.74 14.89 21.44
C LEU A 134 -13.62 16.10 22.38
N THR A 135 -14.20 17.25 22.06
CA THR A 135 -14.36 18.35 23.01
C THR A 135 -15.17 17.91 24.24
N ALA A 136 -16.23 17.13 24.05
CA ALA A 136 -16.98 16.51 25.14
C ALA A 136 -16.15 15.47 25.89
N ALA A 137 -15.37 14.64 25.18
CA ALA A 137 -14.46 13.69 25.81
C ALA A 137 -13.39 14.37 26.68
N GLY A 138 -12.84 15.51 26.23
CA GLY A 138 -11.93 16.33 27.03
C GLY A 138 -12.59 16.79 28.33
N ALA A 139 -13.81 17.34 28.22
CA ALA A 139 -14.61 17.76 29.37
C ALA A 139 -14.94 16.59 30.31
N LYS A 140 -15.21 15.39 29.77
CA LYS A 140 -15.48 14.18 30.55
C LYS A 140 -14.32 13.77 31.43
N HIS A 141 -13.09 13.89 30.94
CA HIS A 141 -11.90 13.46 31.66
C HIS A 141 -11.31 14.52 32.59
N ALA A 142 -11.37 15.80 32.21
CA ALA A 142 -10.71 16.90 32.94
C ALA A 142 -11.64 18.07 33.30
N GLY A 143 -12.94 18.00 33.01
CA GLY A 143 -13.89 19.07 33.29
C GLY A 143 -13.51 20.37 32.57
N PRO A 144 -13.72 21.54 33.20
CA PRO A 144 -13.28 22.83 32.67
C PRO A 144 -11.76 22.92 32.47
N ALA A 145 -10.97 22.22 33.29
CA ALA A 145 -9.51 22.15 33.14
C ALA A 145 -9.03 21.46 31.85
N SER A 146 -9.92 20.83 31.07
CA SER A 146 -9.62 20.32 29.73
C SER A 146 -9.13 21.42 28.76
N LEU A 147 -9.39 22.70 29.03
CA LEU A 147 -8.80 23.80 28.27
C LEU A 147 -7.27 23.80 28.32
N ILE A 148 -6.68 23.38 29.44
CA ILE A 148 -5.22 23.22 29.55
C ILE A 148 -4.76 22.07 28.64
N SER A 149 -5.52 20.97 28.59
CA SER A 149 -5.24 19.85 27.68
C SER A 149 -5.23 20.30 26.23
N TRP A 150 -6.24 21.08 25.80
CA TRP A 150 -6.30 21.64 24.45
C TRP A 150 -5.12 22.57 24.15
N GLY A 151 -4.70 23.38 25.11
CA GLY A 151 -3.54 24.28 24.96
C GLY A 151 -2.25 23.52 24.76
N ILE A 152 -1.97 22.55 25.63
CA ILE A 152 -0.76 21.72 25.55
C ILE A 152 -0.76 20.91 24.25
N LEU A 153 -1.88 20.26 23.91
CA LEU A 153 -1.98 19.47 22.67
C LEU A 153 -1.78 20.34 21.43
N SER A 154 -2.36 21.54 21.39
CA SER A 154 -2.21 22.49 20.28
C SER A 154 -0.75 22.87 20.04
N LEU A 155 -0.01 23.18 21.11
CA LEU A 155 1.42 23.49 21.03
C LEU A 155 2.24 22.30 20.51
N VAL A 156 1.96 21.10 21.03
CA VAL A 156 2.61 19.86 20.60
C VAL A 156 2.28 19.55 19.13
N ALA A 157 1.04 19.74 18.70
CA ALA A 157 0.60 19.50 17.33
C ALA A 157 1.29 20.45 16.34
N VAL A 158 1.39 21.74 16.66
CA VAL A 158 2.15 22.71 15.83
C VAL A 158 3.62 22.30 15.73
N TYR A 159 4.22 21.83 16.82
CA TYR A 159 5.60 21.34 16.81
C TYR A 159 5.79 20.08 15.94
N ILE A 160 4.85 19.13 16.00
CA ILE A 160 4.83 17.95 15.11
C ILE A 160 4.70 18.39 13.65
N ALA A 161 3.79 19.33 13.35
CA ALA A 161 3.60 19.87 12.00
C ALA A 161 4.88 20.53 11.47
N MET A 162 5.66 21.20 12.31
CA MET A 162 6.99 21.70 11.93
C MET A 162 7.95 20.55 11.59
N CYS A 163 7.98 19.46 12.38
CA CYS A 163 8.78 18.27 12.06
C CYS A 163 8.41 17.64 10.71
N PHE A 164 7.11 17.50 10.43
CA PHE A 164 6.62 17.08 9.11
C PHE A 164 7.05 18.05 8.01
N SER A 165 7.02 19.35 8.29
CA SER A 165 7.42 20.41 7.35
C SER A 165 8.89 20.35 6.97
N GLU A 166 9.80 20.10 7.93
CA GLU A 166 11.22 19.91 7.65
C GLU A 166 11.41 18.74 6.68
N LEU A 167 10.85 17.57 6.99
CA LEU A 167 10.99 16.36 6.18
C LEU A 167 10.34 16.51 4.79
N THR A 168 9.15 17.09 4.71
CA THR A 168 8.46 17.30 3.44
C THR A 168 9.20 18.30 2.55
N SER A 169 9.83 19.33 3.14
CA SER A 169 10.65 20.29 2.38
C SER A 169 11.93 19.67 1.83
N MET A 170 12.49 18.68 2.53
CA MET A 170 13.68 17.93 2.10
C MET A 170 13.32 16.89 1.03
N PHE A 171 12.20 16.20 1.20
CA PHE A 171 11.78 15.07 0.38
C PHE A 171 10.32 15.22 -0.12
N PRO A 172 10.05 16.17 -1.04
CA PRO A 172 8.70 16.47 -1.50
C PRO A 172 8.20 15.42 -2.51
N LYS A 173 7.89 14.21 -2.04
CA LYS A 173 7.44 13.07 -2.87
C LYS A 173 6.07 12.56 -2.46
N ALA A 174 5.39 11.87 -3.38
CA ALA A 174 4.03 11.35 -3.15
C ALA A 174 3.98 10.30 -2.03
N GLY A 175 5.09 9.60 -1.77
CA GLY A 175 5.18 8.58 -0.71
C GLY A 175 5.09 9.13 0.73
N GLY A 176 5.23 10.45 0.94
CA GLY A 176 5.09 11.08 2.26
C GLY A 176 5.93 10.38 3.35
N VAL A 177 5.24 9.88 4.39
CA VAL A 177 5.86 9.23 5.56
C VAL A 177 6.76 8.04 5.20
N TYR A 178 6.38 7.28 4.16
CA TYR A 178 7.17 6.17 3.65
C TYR A 178 8.53 6.66 3.10
N GLU A 179 8.54 7.77 2.36
CA GLU A 179 9.78 8.33 1.82
C GLU A 179 10.68 8.85 2.94
N PHE A 180 10.13 9.47 4.00
CA PHE A 180 10.92 9.90 5.15
C PHE A 180 11.60 8.71 5.84
N ALA A 181 10.85 7.63 6.03
CA ALA A 181 11.38 6.40 6.61
C ALA A 181 12.44 5.75 5.71
N LYS A 182 12.25 5.78 4.39
CA LYS A 182 13.23 5.27 3.40
C LYS A 182 14.55 6.01 3.49
N GLN A 183 14.52 7.34 3.61
CA GLN A 183 15.72 8.16 3.73
C GLN A 183 16.48 7.99 5.06
N THR A 184 15.80 7.45 6.07
CA THR A 184 16.28 7.39 7.47
C THR A 184 16.66 5.97 7.93
N TYR A 185 15.76 5.01 7.73
CA TYR A 185 15.81 3.67 8.32
C TYR A 185 16.10 2.55 7.31
N GLY A 186 16.06 2.85 6.01
CA GLY A 186 16.26 1.88 4.94
C GLY A 186 15.02 1.05 4.61
N ARG A 187 15.18 0.11 3.67
CA ARG A 187 14.10 -0.57 2.92
C ARG A 187 13.07 -1.30 3.78
N PHE A 188 13.51 -2.08 4.77
CA PHE A 188 12.61 -2.87 5.63
C PHE A 188 11.71 -1.96 6.47
N TRP A 189 12.30 -1.03 7.19
CA TRP A 189 11.57 -0.13 8.08
C TRP A 189 10.71 0.86 7.30
N SER A 190 11.14 1.30 6.12
CA SER A 190 10.28 2.10 5.25
C SER A 190 9.04 1.34 4.83
N PHE A 191 9.15 0.05 4.46
CA PHE A 191 7.98 -0.77 4.18
C PHE A 191 7.05 -0.87 5.40
N ILE A 192 7.57 -1.15 6.59
CA ILE A 192 6.73 -1.27 7.81
C ILE A 192 6.00 0.05 8.09
N ILE A 193 6.67 1.20 7.92
CA ILE A 193 6.04 2.51 8.08
C ILE A 193 4.97 2.75 7.01
N GLY A 194 5.25 2.48 5.72
CA GLY A 194 4.26 2.58 4.65
C GLY A 194 3.06 1.64 4.83
N TRP A 195 3.31 0.41 5.30
CA TRP A 195 2.30 -0.58 5.65
C TRP A 195 1.39 -0.08 6.79
N THR A 196 1.98 0.35 7.90
CA THR A 196 1.25 0.92 9.04
C THR A 196 0.45 2.15 8.61
N THR A 197 1.03 3.03 7.79
CA THR A 197 0.34 4.23 7.28
C THR A 197 -0.86 3.86 6.40
N SER A 198 -0.73 2.82 5.57
CA SER A 198 -1.84 2.34 4.72
C SER A 198 -3.00 1.78 5.55
N ILE A 199 -2.68 1.04 6.61
CA ILE A 199 -3.68 0.52 7.56
C ILE A 199 -4.32 1.68 8.34
N ALA A 200 -3.52 2.56 8.92
CA ALA A 200 -4.00 3.69 9.71
C ALA A 200 -4.90 4.60 8.87
N GLY A 201 -4.54 4.91 7.63
CA GLY A 201 -5.38 5.68 6.71
C GLY A 201 -6.70 4.98 6.40
N SER A 202 -6.68 3.65 6.22
CA SER A 202 -7.91 2.89 5.96
C SER A 202 -8.84 2.82 7.18
N VAL A 203 -8.27 2.66 8.38
CA VAL A 203 -9.01 2.72 9.66
C VAL A 203 -9.58 4.13 9.87
N THR A 204 -8.81 5.18 9.57
CA THR A 204 -9.25 6.58 9.65
C THR A 204 -10.45 6.83 8.74
N ILE A 205 -10.39 6.41 7.47
CA ILE A 205 -11.51 6.57 6.53
C ILE A 205 -12.78 5.87 7.04
N ALA A 206 -12.65 4.63 7.53
CA ALA A 206 -13.78 3.89 8.08
C ALA A 206 -14.36 4.57 9.33
N MET A 207 -13.49 5.02 10.24
CA MET A 207 -13.87 5.74 11.46
C MET A 207 -14.61 7.04 11.14
N LEU A 208 -14.07 7.87 10.25
CA LEU A 208 -14.68 9.14 9.86
C LEU A 208 -16.04 8.92 9.17
N LEU A 209 -16.16 7.91 8.29
CA LEU A 209 -17.44 7.56 7.66
C LEU A 209 -18.48 7.16 8.69
N LEU A 210 -18.14 6.26 9.63
CA LEU A 210 -19.07 5.86 10.68
C LEU A 210 -19.41 7.02 11.61
N GLY A 211 -18.44 7.88 11.96
CA GLY A 211 -18.66 9.07 12.76
C GLY A 211 -19.63 10.05 12.10
N ALA A 212 -19.47 10.33 10.80
CA ALA A 212 -20.39 11.17 10.04
C ALA A 212 -21.82 10.59 10.02
N LEU A 213 -21.94 9.28 9.80
CA LEU A 213 -23.24 8.59 9.73
C LEU A 213 -23.90 8.50 11.11
N GLN A 214 -23.13 8.29 12.17
CA GLN A 214 -23.63 8.31 13.56
C GLN A 214 -24.11 9.70 13.96
N TYR A 215 -23.46 10.75 13.47
CA TYR A 215 -23.92 12.13 13.70
C TYR A 215 -25.23 12.43 12.96
N MET A 216 -25.36 11.94 11.73
CA MET A 216 -26.48 12.24 10.83
C MET A 216 -27.71 11.37 11.05
N ILE A 217 -27.52 10.08 11.33
CA ILE A 217 -28.57 9.06 11.34
C ILE A 217 -28.64 8.42 12.73
N PRO A 218 -29.80 8.42 13.41
CA PRO A 218 -29.95 7.78 14.71
C PRO A 218 -29.57 6.29 14.72
N ILE A 219 -29.05 5.81 15.85
CA ILE A 219 -28.54 4.43 16.06
C ILE A 219 -29.60 3.35 15.74
N LYS A 220 -30.90 3.67 15.84
CA LYS A 220 -32.00 2.78 15.44
C LYS A 220 -31.92 2.33 13.96
N TYR A 221 -31.26 3.11 13.11
CA TYR A 221 -31.17 2.92 11.66
C TYR A 221 -29.77 2.51 11.20
N THR A 222 -28.98 1.87 12.08
CA THR A 222 -27.61 1.38 11.79
C THR A 222 -27.51 0.45 10.59
N GLY A 223 -28.59 -0.26 10.22
CA GLY A 223 -28.65 -1.10 9.02
C GLY A 223 -28.35 -0.35 7.71
N TYR A 224 -28.54 0.97 7.68
CA TYR A 224 -28.23 1.81 6.51
C TYR A 224 -26.80 2.34 6.48
N TYR A 225 -26.01 2.19 7.55
CA TYR A 225 -24.68 2.78 7.62
C TYR A 225 -23.75 2.18 6.57
N ILE A 226 -23.71 0.84 6.47
CA ILE A 226 -22.81 0.15 5.53
C ILE A 226 -23.16 0.48 4.07
N PRO A 227 -24.41 0.37 3.59
CA PRO A 227 -24.76 0.75 2.23
C PRO A 227 -24.39 2.20 1.88
N ILE A 228 -24.71 3.15 2.77
CA ILE A 228 -24.41 4.58 2.52
C ILE A 228 -22.90 4.81 2.50
N ALA A 229 -22.15 4.21 3.43
CA ALA A 229 -20.69 4.31 3.45
C ALA A 229 -20.06 3.76 2.17
N ILE A 230 -20.53 2.62 1.65
CA ILE A 230 -20.05 2.06 0.38
C ILE A 230 -20.35 3.00 -0.79
N VAL A 231 -21.55 3.60 -0.84
CA VAL A 231 -21.92 4.59 -1.87
C VAL A 231 -20.98 5.81 -1.81
N LEU A 232 -20.69 6.34 -0.62
CA LEU A 232 -19.76 7.45 -0.44
C LEU A 232 -18.33 7.09 -0.86
N ILE A 233 -17.86 5.88 -0.50
CA ILE A 233 -16.56 5.36 -0.94
C ILE A 233 -16.50 5.32 -2.47
N LEU A 234 -17.51 4.76 -3.13
CA LEU A 234 -17.57 4.67 -4.60
C LEU A 234 -17.59 6.06 -5.24
N LEU A 235 -18.40 6.97 -4.71
CA LEU A 235 -18.52 8.35 -5.20
C LEU A 235 -17.18 9.10 -5.12
N PHE A 236 -16.53 9.11 -3.96
CA PHE A 236 -15.28 9.85 -3.80
C PHE A 236 -14.11 9.20 -4.54
N ASN A 237 -14.07 7.86 -4.65
CA ASN A 237 -13.08 7.19 -5.49
C ASN A 237 -13.32 7.47 -6.99
N TYR A 238 -14.57 7.60 -7.43
CA TYR A 238 -14.88 8.01 -8.81
C TYR A 238 -14.39 9.45 -9.09
N ILE A 239 -14.59 10.37 -8.15
CA ILE A 239 -14.06 11.74 -8.27
C ILE A 239 -12.52 11.73 -8.27
N ALA A 240 -11.88 10.94 -7.40
CA ALA A 240 -10.43 10.76 -7.40
C ALA A 240 -9.92 10.17 -8.73
N TYR A 241 -10.67 9.23 -9.32
CA TYR A 241 -10.37 8.63 -10.61
C TYR A 241 -10.38 9.66 -11.75
N ARG A 242 -11.33 10.62 -11.72
CA ARG A 242 -11.45 11.71 -12.70
C ARG A 242 -10.30 12.73 -12.63
N GLY A 243 -9.43 12.65 -11.62
CA GLY A 243 -8.19 13.40 -11.53
C GLY A 243 -8.21 14.53 -10.50
N MET A 244 -7.02 15.00 -10.13
CA MET A 244 -6.81 15.92 -9.00
C MET A 244 -7.50 17.28 -9.13
N GLN A 245 -7.65 17.81 -10.35
CA GLN A 245 -8.34 19.09 -10.55
C GLN A 245 -9.81 19.02 -10.10
N THR A 246 -10.51 17.95 -10.47
CA THR A 246 -11.90 17.71 -10.05
C THR A 246 -11.99 17.53 -8.53
N SER A 247 -11.09 16.72 -7.96
CA SER A 247 -11.03 16.50 -6.52
C SER A 247 -10.77 17.80 -5.76
N THR A 248 -9.94 18.70 -6.29
CA THR A 248 -9.60 19.98 -5.66
C THR A 248 -10.83 20.84 -5.43
N TYR A 249 -11.71 20.99 -6.42
CA TYR A 249 -12.93 21.81 -6.25
C TYR A 249 -13.83 21.29 -5.14
N MET A 250 -14.02 19.96 -5.08
CA MET A 250 -14.79 19.31 -4.03
C MET A 250 -14.15 19.52 -2.64
N LEU A 251 -12.84 19.29 -2.51
CA LEU A 251 -12.14 19.41 -1.22
C LEU A 251 -12.11 20.85 -0.71
N VAL A 252 -11.95 21.83 -1.61
CA VAL A 252 -12.05 23.25 -1.25
C VAL A 252 -13.46 23.60 -0.75
N GLY A 253 -14.50 23.09 -1.41
CA GLY A 253 -15.89 23.27 -0.97
C GLY A 253 -16.12 22.74 0.45
N PHE A 254 -15.68 21.50 0.72
CA PHE A 254 -15.78 20.91 2.06
C PHE A 254 -14.97 21.67 3.13
N ALA A 255 -13.77 22.15 2.78
CA ALA A 255 -12.98 22.96 3.69
C ALA A 255 -13.68 24.27 4.08
N LEU A 256 -14.32 24.95 3.11
CA LEU A 256 -15.09 26.17 3.37
C LEU A 256 -16.31 25.88 4.26
N ILE A 257 -17.05 24.80 3.97
CA ILE A 257 -18.18 24.36 4.82
C ILE A 257 -17.69 24.10 6.24
N THR A 258 -16.56 23.43 6.40
CA THR A 258 -15.95 23.13 7.71
C THR A 258 -15.63 24.41 8.49
N ILE A 259 -14.99 25.38 7.85
CA ILE A 259 -14.65 26.68 8.48
C ILE A 259 -15.92 27.46 8.85
N VAL A 260 -16.92 27.48 7.99
CA VAL A 260 -18.22 28.13 8.27
C VAL A 260 -18.90 27.45 9.45
N THR A 261 -18.93 26.12 9.46
CA THR A 261 -19.59 25.32 10.51
C THR A 261 -18.99 25.60 11.88
N ILE A 262 -17.66 25.55 12.00
CA ILE A 262 -17.01 25.77 13.30
C ILE A 262 -17.19 27.22 13.78
N THR A 263 -17.09 28.19 12.87
CA THR A 263 -17.29 29.61 13.18
C THR A 263 -18.73 29.87 13.64
N ALA A 264 -19.72 29.21 13.00
CA ALA A 264 -21.13 29.32 13.35
C ALA A 264 -21.48 28.73 14.74
N ILE A 265 -20.58 27.96 15.36
CA ILE A 265 -20.73 27.50 16.75
C ILE A 265 -19.98 28.42 17.70
N ILE A 266 -18.74 28.78 17.35
CA ILE A 266 -17.87 29.60 18.20
C ILE A 266 -18.49 30.97 18.46
N VAL A 267 -18.98 31.65 17.40
CA VAL A 267 -19.47 33.03 17.51
C VAL A 267 -20.67 33.15 18.46
N PRO A 268 -21.77 32.37 18.31
CA PRO A 268 -22.87 32.36 19.28
C PRO A 268 -22.43 31.93 20.68
N GLY A 269 -21.48 31.00 20.78
CA GLY A 269 -20.97 30.54 22.08
C GLY A 269 -20.31 31.65 22.91
N PHE A 270 -19.77 32.69 22.29
CA PHE A 270 -19.30 33.88 23.01
C PHE A 270 -20.46 34.70 23.60
N PHE A 271 -21.60 34.77 22.93
CA PHE A 271 -22.78 35.51 23.43
C PHE A 271 -23.54 34.73 24.51
N SER A 272 -23.47 33.39 24.49
CA SER A 272 -24.04 32.52 25.53
C SER A 272 -23.06 32.20 26.66
N PHE A 273 -21.92 32.87 26.73
CA PHE A 273 -20.83 32.53 27.63
C PHE A 273 -21.15 32.89 29.09
N ASN A 274 -21.08 31.90 29.99
CA ASN A 274 -21.20 32.07 31.42
C ASN A 274 -19.92 31.62 32.13
N ALA A 275 -19.20 32.57 32.74
CA ALA A 275 -17.96 32.31 33.47
C ALA A 275 -18.14 31.36 34.68
N GLY A 276 -19.34 31.29 35.26
CA GLY A 276 -19.66 30.37 36.36
C GLY A 276 -19.53 28.89 35.99
N ASN A 277 -19.60 28.55 34.70
CA ASN A 277 -19.39 27.17 34.24
C ASN A 277 -17.95 26.68 34.42
N PHE A 278 -17.01 27.60 34.66
CA PHE A 278 -15.60 27.29 34.94
C PHE A 278 -15.31 27.15 36.45
N THR A 279 -16.31 27.29 37.32
CA THR A 279 -16.13 27.17 38.77
C THR A 279 -16.88 25.95 39.33
N PRO A 280 -16.20 25.00 40.00
CA PRO A 280 -14.74 24.89 40.17
C PRO A 280 -14.02 24.48 38.87
N PHE A 281 -12.84 25.06 38.63
CA PHE A 281 -12.09 24.79 37.38
C PHE A 281 -11.40 23.43 37.40
N PHE A 282 -10.75 23.12 38.53
CA PHE A 282 -10.13 21.82 38.78
C PHE A 282 -11.12 20.91 39.51
N VAL A 283 -12.00 20.26 38.75
CA VAL A 283 -12.95 19.27 39.29
C VAL A 283 -12.30 17.91 39.49
N PHE A 284 -11.37 17.56 38.60
CA PHE A 284 -10.61 16.32 38.62
C PHE A 284 -9.16 16.58 39.06
N PRO A 285 -8.45 15.54 39.55
CA PRO A 285 -7.02 15.63 39.81
C PRO A 285 -6.26 16.13 38.58
N ALA A 286 -5.23 16.97 38.79
CA ALA A 286 -4.49 17.61 37.69
C ALA A 286 -3.88 16.60 36.68
N ILE A 287 -3.58 15.37 37.11
CA ILE A 287 -3.08 14.31 36.23
C ILE A 287 -4.07 13.95 35.11
N ASN A 288 -5.38 14.15 35.33
CA ASN A 288 -6.40 13.90 34.34
C ASN A 288 -6.31 14.85 33.13
N ILE A 289 -5.64 15.99 33.26
CA ILE A 289 -5.32 16.88 32.13
C ILE A 289 -4.50 16.11 31.09
N MET A 290 -3.55 15.28 31.53
CA MET A 290 -2.73 14.45 30.64
C MET A 290 -3.55 13.32 30.01
N LEU A 291 -4.45 12.70 30.78
CA LEU A 291 -5.34 11.68 30.26
C LEU A 291 -6.27 12.26 29.18
N ALA A 292 -6.84 13.45 29.42
CA ALA A 292 -7.68 14.13 28.44
C ALA A 292 -6.93 14.37 27.12
N ILE A 293 -5.65 14.81 27.16
CA ILE A 293 -4.81 14.98 25.96
C ILE A 293 -4.81 13.73 25.08
N PHE A 294 -4.71 12.54 25.67
CA PHE A 294 -4.73 11.29 24.90
C PHE A 294 -6.03 11.12 24.12
N PHE A 295 -7.18 11.36 24.76
CA PHE A 295 -8.50 11.21 24.14
C PHE A 295 -8.78 12.27 23.09
N ILE A 296 -8.27 13.50 23.25
CA ILE A 296 -8.47 14.58 22.28
C ILE A 296 -7.41 14.64 21.17
N ALA A 297 -6.35 13.81 21.26
CA ALA A 297 -5.20 13.82 20.35
C ALA A 297 -5.59 13.63 18.87
N GLU A 298 -6.62 12.83 18.60
CA GLU A 298 -7.07 12.55 17.23
C GLU A 298 -7.49 13.80 16.45
N THR A 299 -7.87 14.88 17.15
CA THR A 299 -8.22 16.18 16.55
C THR A 299 -7.13 16.75 15.64
N PHE A 300 -5.88 16.35 15.82
CA PHE A 300 -4.76 16.82 15.01
C PHE A 300 -4.20 15.76 14.05
N PHE A 301 -4.79 14.56 13.96
CA PHE A 301 -4.35 13.54 13.02
C PHE A 301 -4.79 13.91 11.60
N GLY A 302 -3.91 13.75 10.59
CA GLY A 302 -4.28 14.10 9.21
C GLY A 302 -3.18 14.71 8.34
N TRP A 303 -1.99 14.97 8.87
CA TRP A 303 -0.87 15.54 8.11
C TRP A 303 -0.47 14.67 6.91
N GLU A 304 -0.64 13.35 7.02
CA GLU A 304 -0.33 12.36 5.98
C GLU A 304 -1.08 12.62 4.67
N SER A 305 -2.36 12.95 4.79
CA SER A 305 -3.23 13.25 3.64
C SER A 305 -2.66 14.42 2.82
N ALA A 306 -2.22 15.48 3.50
CA ALA A 306 -1.61 16.64 2.84
C ALA A 306 -0.25 16.30 2.20
N ILE A 307 0.64 15.59 2.90
CA ILE A 307 1.98 15.31 2.36
C ILE A 307 1.97 14.34 1.17
N PHE A 308 0.96 13.49 1.02
CA PHE A 308 0.79 12.67 -0.19
C PHE A 308 0.57 13.49 -1.46
N LEU A 309 0.17 14.76 -1.32
CA LEU A 309 0.01 15.70 -2.42
C LEU A 309 1.29 16.50 -2.73
N SER A 310 2.41 16.21 -2.07
CA SER A 310 3.66 16.97 -2.25
C SER A 310 4.14 16.97 -3.70
N ALA A 311 4.04 15.84 -4.41
CA ALA A 311 4.46 15.74 -5.81
C ALA A 311 3.55 16.56 -6.75
N GLU A 312 2.28 16.76 -6.40
CA GLU A 312 1.30 17.50 -7.19
C GLU A 312 1.23 19.00 -6.81
N THR A 313 2.04 19.42 -5.84
CA THR A 313 2.09 20.78 -5.31
C THR A 313 3.09 21.64 -6.07
N LYS A 314 2.73 22.90 -6.37
CA LYS A 314 3.64 23.89 -6.94
C LYS A 314 4.72 24.25 -5.92
N ASP A 315 5.99 24.25 -6.32
CA ASP A 315 7.13 24.54 -5.44
C ASP A 315 6.99 23.93 -4.02
N PRO A 316 6.91 22.59 -3.93
CA PRO A 316 6.53 21.92 -2.69
C PRO A 316 7.52 22.16 -1.55
N LYS A 317 8.79 22.44 -1.88
CA LYS A 317 9.85 22.77 -0.90
C LYS A 317 9.51 24.01 -0.06
N ARG A 318 8.80 24.99 -0.65
CA ARG A 318 8.41 26.23 0.04
C ARG A 318 6.94 26.24 0.46
N ILE A 319 6.06 25.64 -0.34
CA ILE A 319 4.61 25.66 -0.10
C ILE A 319 4.21 24.66 1.00
N MET A 320 4.71 23.42 0.97
CA MET A 320 4.29 22.38 1.92
C MET A 320 4.57 22.77 3.37
N PRO A 321 5.76 23.30 3.74
CA PRO A 321 6.02 23.73 5.11
C PRO A 321 5.04 24.76 5.62
N LYS A 322 4.77 25.79 4.81
CA LYS A 322 3.85 26.87 5.19
C LYS A 322 2.44 26.34 5.37
N ALA A 323 1.96 25.51 4.44
CA ALA A 323 0.60 25.00 4.49
C ALA A 323 0.36 24.07 5.69
N LEU A 324 1.31 23.18 6.01
CA LEU A 324 1.23 22.30 7.18
C LEU A 324 1.21 23.08 8.49
N ILE A 325 2.13 24.04 8.67
CA ILE A 325 2.24 24.80 9.91
C ILE A 325 1.05 25.74 10.08
N TYR A 326 0.72 26.56 9.06
CA TYR A 326 -0.42 27.49 9.15
C TYR A 326 -1.76 26.76 9.27
N GLY A 327 -1.95 25.67 8.53
CA GLY A 327 -3.15 24.84 8.65
C GLY A 327 -3.32 24.31 10.08
N THR A 328 -2.24 23.79 10.68
CA THR A 328 -2.26 23.29 12.06
C THR A 328 -2.50 24.40 13.07
N MET A 329 -1.91 25.59 12.90
CA MET A 329 -2.16 26.74 13.78
C MET A 329 -3.62 27.20 13.74
N VAL A 330 -4.23 27.24 12.55
CA VAL A 330 -5.65 27.60 12.39
C VAL A 330 -6.54 26.60 13.13
N ILE A 331 -6.26 25.30 12.99
CA ILE A 331 -7.02 24.24 13.67
C ILE A 331 -6.83 24.31 15.18
N ALA A 332 -5.61 24.56 15.64
CA ALA A 332 -5.30 24.76 17.06
C ALA A 332 -6.10 25.92 17.67
N ALA A 333 -6.15 27.06 16.97
CA ALA A 333 -6.94 28.21 17.40
C ALA A 333 -8.44 27.85 17.46
N PHE A 334 -8.97 27.21 16.42
CA PHE A 334 -10.37 26.79 16.40
C PHE A 334 -10.71 25.77 17.49
N ALA A 335 -9.85 24.78 17.75
CA ALA A 335 -10.09 23.78 18.78
C ALA A 335 -10.13 24.41 20.19
N LEU A 336 -9.21 25.33 20.48
CA LEU A 336 -9.18 26.09 21.73
C LEU A 336 -10.42 26.97 21.89
N LEU A 337 -10.75 27.76 20.87
CA LEU A 337 -11.91 28.65 20.89
C LEU A 337 -13.22 27.87 21.01
N LEU A 338 -13.35 26.76 20.29
CA LEU A 338 -14.53 25.90 20.37
C LEU A 338 -14.67 25.29 21.75
N SER A 339 -13.61 24.72 22.32
CA SER A 339 -13.67 24.14 23.67
C SER A 339 -13.98 25.21 24.72
N LEU A 340 -13.41 26.41 24.60
CA LEU A 340 -13.65 27.52 25.51
C LEU A 340 -15.11 27.98 25.47
N THR A 341 -15.61 28.26 24.27
CA THR A 341 -16.98 28.75 24.08
C THR A 341 -18.02 27.69 24.41
N ALA A 342 -17.77 26.42 24.08
CA ALA A 342 -18.66 25.30 24.43
C ALA A 342 -18.82 25.12 25.94
N LEU A 343 -17.71 25.09 26.68
CA LEU A 343 -17.72 24.96 28.15
C LEU A 343 -18.25 26.21 28.84
N GLY A 344 -18.08 27.38 28.21
CA GLY A 344 -18.69 28.62 28.67
C GLY A 344 -20.19 28.64 28.47
N ALA A 345 -20.70 28.06 27.38
CA ALA A 345 -22.12 28.06 27.07
C ALA A 345 -22.92 26.97 27.80
N MET A 346 -22.34 25.79 28.01
CA MET A 346 -23.02 24.64 28.63
C MET A 346 -22.20 24.09 29.80
N PRO A 347 -22.83 23.77 30.95
CA PRO A 347 -22.15 23.12 32.06
C PRO A 347 -21.45 21.83 31.62
N TRP A 348 -20.21 21.64 32.07
CA TRP A 348 -19.35 20.55 31.59
C TRP A 348 -19.95 19.16 31.85
N GLN A 349 -20.77 18.99 32.89
CA GLN A 349 -21.45 17.73 33.23
C GLN A 349 -22.43 17.31 32.13
N GLN A 350 -23.22 18.27 31.62
CA GLN A 350 -24.14 18.01 30.53
C GLN A 350 -23.37 17.82 29.21
N TYR A 351 -22.34 18.63 29.00
CA TYR A 351 -21.53 18.58 27.79
C TYR A 351 -20.75 17.26 27.65
N ALA A 352 -20.19 16.75 28.74
CA ALA A 352 -19.38 15.52 28.79
C ALA A 352 -20.14 14.24 28.43
N GLU A 353 -21.45 14.21 28.67
CA GLU A 353 -22.32 13.06 28.37
C GLU A 353 -22.95 13.13 26.98
N SER A 354 -22.76 14.24 26.25
CA SER A 354 -23.34 14.39 24.92
C SER A 354 -22.63 13.53 23.87
N VAL A 355 -23.41 12.72 23.16
CA VAL A 355 -22.96 11.96 21.98
C VAL A 355 -22.85 12.81 20.71
N ALA A 356 -23.44 14.01 20.71
CA ALA A 356 -23.44 14.94 19.57
C ALA A 356 -23.34 16.39 20.09
N PRO A 357 -22.23 16.74 20.76
CA PRO A 357 -22.13 17.94 21.60
C PRO A 357 -22.43 19.23 20.84
N LEU A 358 -22.05 19.29 19.57
CA LEU A 358 -22.20 20.50 18.77
C LEU A 358 -23.61 20.67 18.20
N ARG A 359 -24.35 19.57 18.05
CA ARG A 359 -25.78 19.59 17.74
C ARG A 359 -26.55 20.11 18.94
N ASP A 360 -26.15 19.70 20.14
CA ASP A 360 -26.79 20.11 21.39
C ASP A 360 -26.51 21.59 21.69
N LEU A 361 -25.27 22.08 21.44
CA LEU A 361 -24.98 23.52 21.42
C LEU A 361 -25.80 24.27 20.36
N GLY A 362 -25.92 23.70 19.16
CA GLY A 362 -26.77 24.26 18.11
C GLY A 362 -28.23 24.40 18.55
N ALA A 363 -28.75 23.41 19.27
CA ALA A 363 -30.09 23.44 19.85
C ALA A 363 -30.24 24.55 20.90
N GLN A 364 -29.21 24.76 21.71
CA GLN A 364 -29.17 25.82 22.72
C GLN A 364 -29.14 27.21 22.07
N TYR A 365 -28.34 27.39 21.02
CA TYR A 365 -28.16 28.70 20.37
C TYR A 365 -29.31 29.08 19.42
N PHE A 366 -29.87 28.11 18.70
CA PHE A 366 -30.80 28.34 17.59
C PHE A 366 -32.12 27.55 17.71
N GLY A 367 -32.39 26.95 18.86
CA GLY A 367 -33.58 26.13 19.09
C GLY A 367 -33.64 24.89 18.20
N LYS A 368 -34.86 24.42 17.90
CA LYS A 368 -35.09 23.19 17.10
C LYS A 368 -34.43 23.23 15.71
N ALA A 369 -34.33 24.40 15.08
CA ALA A 369 -33.69 24.56 13.78
C ALA A 369 -32.18 24.28 13.86
N GLY A 370 -31.52 24.66 14.96
CA GLY A 370 -30.10 24.40 15.20
C GLY A 370 -29.75 22.91 15.19
N ILE A 371 -30.65 22.05 15.69
CA ILE A 371 -30.45 20.60 15.65
C ILE A 371 -30.25 20.12 14.21
N ALA A 372 -31.17 20.47 13.30
CA ALA A 372 -31.10 20.03 11.91
C ALA A 372 -29.89 20.64 11.18
N ILE A 373 -29.66 21.94 11.36
CA ILE A 373 -28.57 22.67 10.71
C ILE A 373 -27.21 22.08 11.10
N PHE A 374 -26.92 21.94 12.40
CA PHE A 374 -25.63 21.44 12.84
C PHE A 374 -25.47 19.93 12.65
N THR A 375 -26.56 19.17 12.58
CA THR A 375 -26.50 17.76 12.15
C THR A 375 -25.96 17.67 10.71
N ILE A 376 -26.50 18.46 9.79
CA ILE A 376 -26.08 18.46 8.38
C ILE A 376 -24.67 19.04 8.22
N LEU A 377 -24.40 20.19 8.84
CA LEU A 377 -23.12 20.88 8.70
C LEU A 377 -21.94 20.06 9.25
N VAL A 378 -22.09 19.48 10.44
CA VAL A 378 -21.02 18.67 11.06
C VAL A 378 -20.81 17.37 10.29
N SER A 379 -21.89 16.65 9.94
CA SER A 379 -21.76 15.42 9.15
C SER A 379 -21.13 15.68 7.78
N THR A 380 -21.50 16.78 7.11
CA THR A 380 -20.90 17.20 5.84
C THR A 380 -19.42 17.55 5.99
N SER A 381 -19.03 18.18 7.09
CA SER A 381 -17.62 18.51 7.39
C SER A 381 -16.78 17.23 7.57
N ILE A 382 -17.30 16.25 8.33
CA ILE A 382 -16.62 14.95 8.51
C ILE A 382 -16.55 14.17 7.18
N ILE A 383 -17.61 14.19 6.38
CA ILE A 383 -17.62 13.62 5.01
C ILE A 383 -16.54 14.32 4.14
N GLY A 384 -16.32 15.61 4.33
CA GLY A 384 -15.23 16.35 3.72
C GLY A 384 -13.85 15.78 4.06
N ALA A 385 -13.60 15.48 5.33
CA ALA A 385 -12.37 14.85 5.78
C ALA A 385 -12.20 13.44 5.17
N VAL A 386 -13.27 12.64 5.12
CA VAL A 386 -13.30 11.33 4.42
C VAL A 386 -12.86 11.49 2.96
N ALA A 387 -13.44 12.45 2.26
CA ALA A 387 -13.14 12.69 0.85
C ALA A 387 -11.66 13.05 0.66
N SER A 388 -11.07 13.84 1.57
CA SER A 388 -9.64 14.19 1.52
C SER A 388 -8.75 12.95 1.65
N TRP A 389 -9.03 12.10 2.64
CA TRP A 389 -8.28 10.86 2.82
C TRP A 389 -8.42 9.93 1.61
N ILE A 390 -9.63 9.68 1.12
CA ILE A 390 -9.88 8.82 -0.06
C ILE A 390 -9.14 9.32 -1.30
N VAL A 391 -9.15 10.64 -1.54
CA VAL A 391 -8.45 11.23 -2.69
C VAL A 391 -6.94 11.05 -2.56
N THR A 392 -6.38 11.12 -1.36
CA THR A 392 -4.92 11.22 -1.15
C THR A 392 -4.23 9.88 -0.90
N SER A 393 -4.87 8.94 -0.20
CA SER A 393 -4.26 7.65 0.18
C SER A 393 -3.75 6.75 -0.97
N PRO A 394 -4.32 6.74 -2.20
CA PRO A 394 -3.80 5.93 -3.29
C PRO A 394 -2.34 6.25 -3.69
N ARG A 395 -1.87 7.46 -3.40
CA ARG A 395 -0.49 7.90 -3.69
C ARG A 395 0.57 7.12 -2.91
N LEU A 396 0.25 6.71 -1.67
CA LEU A 396 1.16 5.91 -0.86
C LEU A 396 1.38 4.52 -1.49
N LEU A 397 0.30 3.86 -1.91
CA LEU A 397 0.38 2.55 -2.57
C LEU A 397 1.13 2.63 -3.90
N MET A 398 0.90 3.71 -4.65
CA MET A 398 1.63 4.01 -5.88
C MET A 398 3.14 4.12 -5.60
N ALA A 399 3.55 4.92 -4.63
CA ALA A 399 4.96 5.11 -4.28
C ALA A 399 5.64 3.81 -3.78
N LEU A 400 4.93 3.00 -2.98
CA LEU A 400 5.44 1.68 -2.57
C LEU A 400 5.63 0.74 -3.77
N ALA A 401 4.71 0.78 -4.74
CA ALA A 401 4.78 -0.03 -5.95
C ALA A 401 5.92 0.38 -6.89
N GLU A 402 6.18 1.69 -7.03
CA GLU A 402 7.32 2.22 -7.80
C GLU A 402 8.68 1.72 -7.27
N ASP A 403 8.77 1.47 -5.96
CA ASP A 403 9.97 0.97 -5.28
C ASP A 403 10.00 -0.57 -5.12
N LYS A 404 9.08 -1.29 -5.78
CA LYS A 404 8.92 -2.76 -5.70
C LYS A 404 8.77 -3.25 -4.25
N LEU A 405 8.13 -2.42 -3.42
CA LEU A 405 7.68 -2.74 -2.07
C LEU A 405 6.18 -3.00 -2.04
N PHE A 406 5.54 -2.99 -3.21
CA PHE A 406 4.21 -3.48 -3.48
C PHE A 406 4.14 -3.95 -4.95
N PHE A 407 2.99 -4.50 -5.38
CA PHE A 407 2.84 -4.94 -6.76
C PHE A 407 2.96 -3.76 -7.74
N VAL A 408 3.89 -3.85 -8.70
CA VAL A 408 4.22 -2.76 -9.65
C VAL A 408 3.01 -2.18 -10.39
N HIS A 409 1.94 -2.94 -10.62
CA HIS A 409 0.71 -2.46 -11.27
C HIS A 409 0.03 -1.29 -10.54
N PHE A 410 0.26 -1.16 -9.24
CA PHE A 410 -0.28 -0.08 -8.41
C PHE A 410 0.42 1.26 -8.68
N ALA A 411 1.57 1.24 -9.36
CA ALA A 411 2.24 2.44 -9.84
C ALA A 411 1.63 2.98 -11.16
N LYS A 412 0.68 2.26 -11.81
CA LYS A 412 0.07 2.72 -13.06
C LYS A 412 -0.76 3.99 -12.86
N ILE A 413 -0.49 4.98 -13.70
CA ILE A 413 -1.24 6.24 -13.76
C ILE A 413 -2.17 6.24 -14.98
N HIS A 414 -3.37 6.78 -14.82
CA HIS A 414 -4.34 6.90 -15.90
C HIS A 414 -3.85 7.89 -16.97
N PRO A 415 -3.80 7.52 -18.27
CA PRO A 415 -3.22 8.37 -19.32
C PRO A 415 -3.85 9.77 -19.43
N LYS A 416 -5.20 9.84 -19.39
CA LYS A 416 -5.97 11.10 -19.47
C LYS A 416 -6.05 11.86 -18.14
N HIS A 417 -6.49 11.20 -17.07
CA HIS A 417 -6.79 11.83 -15.78
C HIS A 417 -5.60 11.99 -14.83
N LYS A 418 -4.46 11.37 -15.16
CA LYS A 418 -3.23 11.38 -14.35
C LYS A 418 -3.44 10.95 -12.89
N SER A 419 -4.39 10.04 -12.66
CA SER A 419 -4.73 9.45 -11.35
C SER A 419 -4.21 8.01 -11.20
N PRO A 420 -3.81 7.57 -10.00
CA PRO A 420 -3.33 6.19 -9.74
C PRO A 420 -4.50 5.20 -9.69
N TYR A 421 -5.11 4.93 -10.85
CA TYR A 421 -6.41 4.25 -10.93
C TYR A 421 -6.43 2.82 -10.38
N VAL A 422 -5.33 2.08 -10.48
CA VAL A 422 -5.24 0.71 -9.93
C VAL A 422 -5.29 0.75 -8.39
N SER A 423 -4.55 1.68 -7.79
CA SER A 423 -4.56 1.91 -6.34
C SER A 423 -5.92 2.38 -5.84
N ILE A 424 -6.62 3.22 -6.62
CA ILE A 424 -8.00 3.67 -6.32
C ILE A 424 -8.96 2.47 -6.27
N VAL A 425 -8.93 1.59 -7.29
CA VAL A 425 -9.82 0.41 -7.33
C VAL A 425 -9.56 -0.54 -6.15
N PHE A 426 -8.29 -0.78 -5.84
CA PHE A 426 -7.93 -1.62 -4.69
C PHE A 426 -8.38 -1.02 -3.37
N GLN A 427 -8.22 0.30 -3.22
CA GLN A 427 -8.69 1.03 -2.04
C GLN A 427 -10.20 0.87 -1.85
N VAL A 428 -11.01 0.95 -2.92
CA VAL A 428 -12.46 0.70 -2.81
C VAL A 428 -12.75 -0.67 -2.19
N ILE A 429 -12.05 -1.71 -2.62
CA ILE A 429 -12.23 -3.07 -2.10
C ILE A 429 -11.86 -3.13 -0.61
N VAL A 430 -10.68 -2.62 -0.26
CA VAL A 430 -10.17 -2.63 1.13
C VAL A 430 -11.08 -1.85 2.06
N LEU A 431 -11.49 -0.63 1.67
CA LEU A 431 -12.36 0.22 2.48
C LEU A 431 -13.75 -0.40 2.64
N SER A 432 -14.32 -0.99 1.59
CA SER A 432 -15.63 -1.65 1.66
C SER A 432 -15.61 -2.84 2.64
N ILE A 433 -14.53 -3.63 2.62
CA ILE A 433 -14.33 -4.74 3.56
C ILE A 433 -14.15 -4.21 4.98
N LEU A 434 -13.33 -3.17 5.17
CA LEU A 434 -13.08 -2.61 6.50
C LEU A 434 -14.31 -1.96 7.11
N VAL A 435 -15.14 -1.26 6.33
CA VAL A 435 -16.42 -0.73 6.78
C VAL A 435 -17.37 -1.86 7.18
N TYR A 436 -17.38 -2.97 6.42
CA TYR A 436 -18.20 -4.14 6.75
C TYR A 436 -17.74 -4.84 8.04
N ILE A 437 -16.43 -5.00 8.24
CA ILE A 437 -15.87 -5.63 9.45
C ILE A 437 -15.93 -4.70 10.66
N GLY A 438 -15.70 -3.41 10.44
CA GLY A 438 -15.58 -2.36 11.46
C GLY A 438 -16.91 -1.73 11.86
N SER A 439 -18.05 -2.21 11.34
CA SER A 439 -19.39 -1.64 11.55
C SER A 439 -19.91 -1.67 13.00
N GLY A 440 -19.06 -2.03 13.98
CA GLY A 440 -19.43 -2.19 15.38
C GLY A 440 -19.47 -0.89 16.18
N SER A 441 -18.51 0.04 16.00
CA SER A 441 -18.47 1.31 16.75
C SER A 441 -17.37 2.27 16.25
N TYR A 442 -17.70 3.56 16.14
CA TYR A 442 -16.73 4.65 15.94
C TYR A 442 -15.62 4.64 17.00
N GLU A 443 -16.00 4.48 18.27
CA GLU A 443 -15.08 4.50 19.42
C GLU A 443 -14.05 3.37 19.35
N THR A 444 -14.47 2.17 18.93
CA THR A 444 -13.54 1.04 18.73
C THR A 444 -12.51 1.33 17.64
N LEU A 445 -12.92 1.95 16.53
CA LEU A 445 -12.00 2.32 15.45
C LEU A 445 -11.05 3.44 15.88
N LEU A 446 -11.54 4.41 16.67
CA LEU A 446 -10.72 5.45 17.27
C LEU A 446 -9.63 4.87 18.18
N HIS A 447 -10.00 3.98 19.09
CA HIS A 447 -9.03 3.33 19.98
C HIS A 447 -8.05 2.40 19.25
N LEU A 448 -8.44 1.83 18.11
CA LEU A 448 -7.53 1.08 17.24
C LEU A 448 -6.57 2.02 16.48
N LEU A 449 -7.03 3.22 16.10
CA LEU A 449 -6.26 4.18 15.32
C LEU A 449 -5.13 4.81 16.13
N ILE A 450 -5.39 5.21 17.38
CA ILE A 450 -4.43 5.98 18.19
C ILE A 450 -3.06 5.28 18.32
N PRO A 451 -2.95 3.97 18.64
CA PRO A 451 -1.66 3.30 18.71
C PRO A 451 -0.92 3.24 17.38
N LEU A 452 -1.64 3.06 16.26
CA LEU A 452 -1.03 3.03 14.93
C LEU A 452 -0.39 4.37 14.57
N ILE A 453 -1.11 5.46 14.84
CA ILE A 453 -0.65 6.83 14.56
C ILE A 453 0.50 7.24 15.50
N LEU A 454 0.46 6.87 16.78
CA LEU A 454 1.55 7.19 17.70
C LEU A 454 2.87 6.51 17.30
N VAL A 455 2.83 5.26 16.84
CA VAL A 455 4.02 4.59 16.28
C VAL A 455 4.50 5.31 15.02
N LEU A 456 3.58 5.69 14.14
CA LEU A 456 3.88 6.39 12.91
C LEU A 456 4.56 7.74 13.16
N TYR A 457 3.95 8.60 13.99
CA TYR A 457 4.47 9.92 14.31
C TYR A 457 5.77 9.84 15.08
N SER A 458 5.94 8.84 15.95
CA SER A 458 7.23 8.60 16.59
C SER A 458 8.34 8.31 15.58
N ALA A 459 8.06 7.49 14.56
CA ALA A 459 9.02 7.21 13.50
C ALA A 459 9.36 8.47 12.67
N VAL A 460 8.39 9.36 12.43
CA VAL A 460 8.60 10.65 11.74
C VAL A 460 9.47 11.58 12.58
N LEU A 461 9.12 11.78 13.84
CA LEU A 461 9.84 12.65 14.76
C LEU A 461 11.29 12.19 14.93
N LEU A 462 11.51 10.89 15.12
CA LEU A 462 12.86 10.31 15.18
C LEU A 462 13.61 10.43 13.84
N SER A 463 12.91 10.49 12.71
CA SER A 463 13.56 10.72 11.41
C SER A 463 14.24 12.08 11.34
N VAL A 464 13.63 13.13 11.90
CA VAL A 464 14.26 14.46 12.00
C VAL A 464 15.57 14.37 12.78
N VAL A 465 15.54 13.75 13.96
CA VAL A 465 16.70 13.61 14.84
C VAL A 465 17.81 12.82 14.13
N ILE A 466 17.48 11.64 13.59
CA ILE A 466 18.46 10.75 12.95
C ILE A 466 19.08 11.42 11.71
N LEU A 467 18.29 12.10 10.87
CA LEU A 467 18.81 12.76 9.68
C LEU A 467 19.69 13.96 10.01
N ARG A 468 19.46 14.64 11.14
CA ARG A 468 20.36 15.70 11.61
C ARG A 468 21.73 15.19 12.06
N TYR A 469 21.82 13.94 12.50
CA TYR A 469 23.10 13.29 12.84
C TYR A 469 23.75 12.60 11.64
N LYS A 470 22.98 11.81 10.87
CA LYS A 470 23.53 11.01 9.76
C LYS A 470 23.82 11.81 8.49
N LYS A 471 23.05 12.87 8.23
CA LYS A 471 23.14 13.68 6.99
C LYS A 471 23.05 15.18 7.31
N PRO A 472 24.01 15.75 8.06
CA PRO A 472 23.95 17.14 8.54
C PRO A 472 23.97 18.16 7.39
N ASP A 473 24.68 17.88 6.29
CA ASP A 473 24.89 18.85 5.21
C ASP A 473 23.76 18.87 4.16
N LEU A 474 22.75 18.01 4.28
CA LEU A 474 21.61 18.02 3.36
C LEU A 474 20.87 19.38 3.40
N PRO A 475 20.53 19.96 2.23
CA PRO A 475 19.73 21.17 2.17
C PRO A 475 18.37 21.01 2.88
N ARG A 476 18.04 21.95 3.76
CA ARG A 476 16.80 21.98 4.54
C ARG A 476 16.11 23.32 4.32
N PRO A 477 15.20 23.44 3.33
CA PRO A 477 14.49 24.67 3.05
C PRO A 477 13.70 25.20 4.24
N PHE A 478 13.15 24.30 5.06
CA PHE A 478 12.60 24.60 6.37
C PHE A 478 13.35 23.81 7.44
N ARG A 479 13.62 24.44 8.60
CA ARG A 479 14.26 23.81 9.76
C ARG A 479 13.39 23.99 10.99
N THR A 480 13.02 22.89 11.63
CA THR A 480 12.28 22.88 12.88
C THR A 480 13.16 23.37 14.03
N PRO A 481 12.65 24.25 14.91
CA PRO A 481 13.38 24.64 16.13
C PRO A 481 13.63 23.42 17.01
N PHE A 482 14.75 23.41 17.74
CA PHE A 482 15.13 22.30 18.64
C PHE A 482 15.15 20.89 18.00
N GLY A 483 15.26 20.76 16.67
CA GLY A 483 15.05 19.49 15.97
C GLY A 483 15.96 18.29 16.32
N LYS A 484 16.97 18.45 17.19
CA LYS A 484 17.73 17.32 17.77
C LYS A 484 17.11 16.78 19.07
N VAL A 485 16.52 17.65 19.88
CA VAL A 485 16.05 17.33 21.24
C VAL A 485 14.52 17.35 21.30
N GLY A 486 13.90 18.38 20.72
CA GLY A 486 12.45 18.55 20.76
C GLY A 486 11.67 17.35 20.19
N PRO A 487 12.01 16.75 19.03
CA PRO A 487 11.24 15.61 18.53
C PRO A 487 11.37 14.39 19.45
N PHE A 488 12.53 14.21 20.09
CA PHE A 488 12.73 13.13 21.07
C PHE A 488 11.88 13.34 22.32
N ILE A 489 11.83 14.56 22.86
CA ILE A 489 10.95 14.92 23.99
C ILE A 489 9.48 14.66 23.62
N THR A 490 9.05 15.02 22.41
CA THR A 490 7.68 14.77 21.94
C THR A 490 7.38 13.27 21.88
N VAL A 491 8.32 12.43 21.46
CA VAL A 491 8.16 10.96 21.46
C VAL A 491 8.03 10.42 22.89
N VAL A 492 8.83 10.92 23.83
CA VAL A 492 8.72 10.54 25.25
C VAL A 492 7.36 10.95 25.81
N PHE A 493 6.89 12.15 25.48
CA PHE A 493 5.56 12.61 25.87
C PHE A 493 4.45 11.72 25.31
N MET A 494 4.50 11.36 24.02
CA MET A 494 3.55 10.41 23.41
C MET A 494 3.57 9.04 24.09
N ALA A 495 4.75 8.53 24.45
CA ALA A 495 4.88 7.26 25.17
C ALA A 495 4.28 7.35 26.57
N PHE A 496 4.45 8.48 27.26
CA PHE A 496 3.81 8.74 28.55
C PHE A 496 2.28 8.78 28.44
N LEU A 497 1.72 9.45 27.43
CA LEU A 497 0.27 9.45 27.17
C LEU A 497 -0.26 8.04 26.90
N MET A 498 0.47 7.23 26.13
CA MET A 498 0.12 5.83 25.89
C MET A 498 0.12 5.01 27.19
N TYR A 499 1.09 5.22 28.07
CA TYR A 499 1.14 4.57 29.37
C TYR A 499 -0.06 4.95 30.25
N MET A 500 -0.43 6.24 30.28
CA MET A 500 -1.62 6.72 30.99
C MET A 500 -2.88 6.06 30.48
N TYR A 501 -3.07 5.99 29.15
CA TYR A 501 -4.20 5.31 28.55
C TYR A 501 -4.28 3.82 28.92
N LEU A 502 -3.15 3.11 28.87
CA LEU A 502 -3.04 1.71 29.26
C LEU A 502 -3.46 1.45 30.70
N LYS A 503 -3.14 2.38 31.60
CA LYS A 503 -3.42 2.27 33.03
C LYS A 503 -4.89 2.59 33.34
N GLU A 504 -5.44 3.63 32.73
CA GLU A 504 -6.74 4.19 33.12
C GLU A 504 -7.91 3.62 32.28
N THR A 505 -7.64 3.03 31.10
CA THR A 505 -8.70 2.52 30.21
C THR A 505 -8.78 0.99 30.24
N HIS A 506 -9.93 0.48 30.66
CA HIS A 506 -10.23 -0.95 30.66
C HIS A 506 -10.24 -1.51 29.22
N GLY A 507 -9.57 -2.63 28.98
CA GLY A 507 -9.48 -3.24 27.65
C GLY A 507 -8.48 -2.58 26.68
N ALA A 508 -7.80 -1.49 27.08
CA ALA A 508 -6.79 -0.81 26.26
C ALA A 508 -5.68 -1.74 25.78
N ILE A 509 -5.25 -2.68 26.63
CA ILE A 509 -4.23 -3.68 26.30
C ILE A 509 -4.65 -4.52 25.10
N ASP A 510 -5.91 -4.93 25.02
CA ASP A 510 -6.38 -5.80 23.93
C ASP A 510 -6.47 -5.05 22.60
N LEU A 511 -6.91 -3.78 22.63
CA LEU A 511 -6.91 -2.90 21.46
C LEU A 511 -5.50 -2.61 20.95
N ILE A 512 -4.54 -2.41 21.86
CA ILE A 512 -3.12 -2.26 21.51
C ILE A 512 -2.56 -3.57 20.93
N LYS A 513 -2.90 -4.74 21.49
CA LYS A 513 -2.50 -6.02 20.90
C LYS A 513 -3.01 -6.16 19.47
N ILE A 514 -4.26 -5.78 19.20
CA ILE A 514 -4.83 -5.80 17.85
C ILE A 514 -4.05 -4.83 16.94
N SER A 515 -3.85 -3.59 17.37
CA SER A 515 -3.09 -2.58 16.63
C SER A 515 -1.67 -3.04 16.29
N MET A 516 -0.95 -3.56 17.29
CA MET A 516 0.40 -4.09 17.12
C MET A 516 0.43 -5.35 16.25
N SER A 517 -0.61 -6.17 16.27
CA SER A 517 -0.74 -7.33 15.38
C SER A 517 -0.89 -6.91 13.91
N LEU A 518 -1.60 -5.82 13.63
CA LEU A 518 -1.75 -5.26 12.28
C LEU A 518 -0.41 -4.73 11.75
N ILE A 519 0.39 -4.07 12.61
CA ILE A 519 1.76 -3.66 12.29
C ILE A 519 2.65 -4.89 12.06
N ALA A 520 2.60 -5.87 12.97
CA ALA A 520 3.42 -7.07 12.92
C ALA A 520 3.12 -7.93 11.68
N PHE A 521 1.88 -7.91 11.16
CA PHE A 521 1.51 -8.56 9.91
C PHE A 521 2.22 -7.96 8.69
N GLY A 522 2.71 -6.72 8.79
CA GLY A 522 3.61 -6.14 7.80
C GLY A 522 4.91 -6.93 7.64
N ILE A 523 5.40 -7.61 8.67
CA ILE A 523 6.65 -8.39 8.60
C ILE A 523 6.54 -9.57 7.61
N PRO A 524 5.58 -10.52 7.76
CA PRO A 524 5.41 -11.59 6.78
C PRO A 524 5.01 -11.04 5.41
N ALA A 525 4.24 -9.96 5.34
CA ALA A 525 3.90 -9.31 4.07
C ALA A 525 5.16 -8.79 3.34
N TYR A 526 6.09 -8.13 4.05
CA TYR A 526 7.37 -7.68 3.50
C TYR A 526 8.16 -8.84 2.92
N PHE A 527 8.34 -9.92 3.69
CA PHE A 527 9.10 -11.08 3.22
C PHE A 527 8.41 -11.77 2.05
N ALA A 528 7.07 -11.84 2.04
CA ALA A 528 6.34 -12.37 0.89
C ALA A 528 6.56 -11.53 -0.37
N ILE A 529 6.61 -10.21 -0.26
CA ILE A 529 6.88 -9.29 -1.36
C ILE A 529 8.35 -9.37 -1.80
N GLU A 530 9.31 -9.44 -0.87
CA GLU A 530 10.72 -9.62 -1.20
C GLU A 530 10.97 -10.95 -1.93
N ILE A 531 10.42 -12.06 -1.41
CA ILE A 531 10.46 -13.37 -2.06
C ILE A 531 9.84 -13.30 -3.46
N PHE A 532 8.80 -12.49 -3.63
CA PHE A 532 8.16 -12.31 -4.92
C PHE A 532 9.07 -11.61 -5.95
N TYR A 533 9.95 -10.71 -5.53
CA TYR A 533 10.89 -10.01 -6.41
C TYR A 533 12.28 -10.67 -6.49
N GLU A 534 12.59 -11.63 -5.61
CA GLU A 534 13.88 -12.31 -5.60
C GLU A 534 14.04 -13.27 -6.80
N GLN A 535 15.13 -13.10 -7.55
CA GLN A 535 15.42 -13.84 -8.78
C GLN A 535 15.43 -15.36 -8.60
N ARG A 536 15.89 -15.86 -7.45
CA ARG A 536 15.90 -17.31 -7.14
C ARG A 536 14.48 -17.89 -7.18
N TYR A 537 13.51 -17.19 -6.59
CA TYR A 537 12.12 -17.62 -6.51
C TYR A 537 11.35 -17.39 -7.81
N ILE A 538 11.72 -16.36 -8.58
CA ILE A 538 11.25 -16.21 -9.97
C ILE A 538 11.62 -17.46 -10.77
N ASN A 539 12.87 -17.92 -10.69
CA ASN A 539 13.31 -19.13 -11.41
C ASN A 539 12.58 -20.39 -10.92
N MET A 540 12.39 -20.54 -9.60
CA MET A 540 11.66 -21.68 -9.02
C MET A 540 10.20 -21.74 -9.52
N ARG A 541 9.47 -20.62 -9.48
CA ARG A 541 8.10 -20.54 -10.00
C ARG A 541 8.04 -20.84 -11.49
N ARG A 542 9.02 -20.33 -12.26
CA ARG A 542 9.15 -20.63 -13.69
C ARG A 542 9.36 -22.13 -13.94
N ASN A 543 10.17 -22.80 -13.11
CA ASN A 543 10.39 -24.24 -13.19
C ASN A 543 9.12 -25.03 -12.86
N LEU A 544 8.38 -24.63 -11.81
CA LEU A 544 7.12 -25.26 -11.45
C LEU A 544 6.04 -25.06 -12.54
N HIS A 545 5.95 -23.85 -13.08
CA HIS A 545 5.06 -23.51 -14.19
C HIS A 545 5.43 -24.31 -15.45
N ALA A 546 6.72 -24.48 -15.74
CA ALA A 546 7.18 -25.31 -16.85
C ALA A 546 6.88 -26.80 -16.64
N TYR A 547 6.98 -27.31 -15.41
CA TYR A 547 6.55 -28.68 -15.07
C TYR A 547 5.04 -28.87 -15.33
N THR A 548 4.22 -27.87 -14.98
CA THR A 548 2.78 -27.89 -15.29
C THR A 548 2.50 -27.74 -16.78
N LEU A 549 3.20 -26.84 -17.49
CA LEU A 549 3.11 -26.68 -18.94
C LEU A 549 3.55 -27.93 -19.70
N HIS A 550 4.50 -28.70 -19.19
CA HIS A 550 4.91 -29.97 -19.78
C HIS A 550 3.73 -30.96 -19.80
N ASN A 551 3.06 -31.12 -18.66
CA ASN A 551 1.95 -32.06 -18.50
C ASN A 551 0.66 -31.59 -19.20
N TYR A 552 0.48 -30.27 -19.36
CA TYR A 552 -0.72 -29.67 -19.94
C TYR A 552 -0.44 -28.83 -21.21
N HIS A 553 0.60 -29.15 -21.99
CA HIS A 553 1.07 -28.34 -23.12
C HIS A 553 0.02 -28.10 -24.23
N LYS A 554 -1.03 -28.93 -24.31
CA LYS A 554 -2.18 -28.71 -25.20
C LYS A 554 -3.05 -27.51 -24.79
N ILE A 555 -2.92 -27.00 -23.56
CA ILE A 555 -3.84 -26.05 -22.92
C ILE A 555 -3.22 -24.66 -22.68
N LEU A 556 -1.91 -24.53 -22.44
CA LEU A 556 -1.34 -23.30 -21.87
C LEU A 556 -0.83 -22.22 -22.85
N LEU A 557 -0.50 -22.54 -24.11
CA LEU A 557 -0.26 -21.54 -25.15
C LEU A 557 -1.24 -21.76 -26.31
N PRO A 558 -2.20 -20.82 -26.55
CA PRO A 558 -3.12 -20.95 -27.66
C PRO A 558 -2.34 -21.05 -28.97
N ARG A 559 -2.66 -22.03 -29.83
CA ARG A 559 -2.21 -22.08 -31.24
C ARG A 559 -2.18 -20.71 -31.95
N PRO A 560 -3.16 -19.80 -31.77
CA PRO A 560 -3.11 -18.48 -32.39
C PRO A 560 -1.90 -17.62 -32.00
N THR A 561 -1.31 -17.78 -30.81
CA THR A 561 -0.13 -17.01 -30.38
C THR A 561 1.10 -17.41 -31.20
N PHE A 562 1.39 -18.72 -31.31
CA PHE A 562 2.47 -19.20 -32.17
C PHE A 562 2.24 -18.84 -33.63
N ASN A 563 1.01 -18.99 -34.13
CA ASN A 563 0.66 -18.58 -35.50
C ASN A 563 0.94 -17.10 -35.78
N ARG A 564 0.92 -16.25 -34.75
CA ARG A 564 1.23 -14.82 -34.88
C ARG A 564 2.73 -14.58 -34.88
N ILE A 565 3.47 -15.21 -33.97
CA ILE A 565 4.95 -15.14 -33.94
C ILE A 565 5.52 -15.60 -35.27
N HIS A 566 5.03 -16.71 -35.83
CA HIS A 566 5.44 -17.18 -37.17
C HIS A 566 5.19 -16.16 -38.27
N ARG A 567 4.09 -15.39 -38.20
CA ARG A 567 3.83 -14.29 -39.16
C ARG A 567 4.77 -13.10 -38.97
N LEU A 568 5.17 -12.81 -37.74
CA LEU A 568 6.05 -11.68 -37.42
C LEU A 568 7.51 -11.96 -37.81
N ILE A 569 7.99 -13.18 -37.63
CA ILE A 569 9.34 -13.59 -38.09
C ILE A 569 9.38 -13.85 -39.61
N GLY A 570 8.22 -14.08 -40.25
CA GLY A 570 8.11 -14.32 -41.69
C GLY A 570 8.60 -15.71 -42.11
N GLU A 571 8.86 -15.88 -43.41
CA GLU A 571 9.36 -17.14 -43.96
C GLU A 571 10.81 -17.38 -43.56
N THR A 572 11.14 -18.67 -43.39
CA THR A 572 12.49 -19.19 -43.13
C THR A 572 12.89 -20.09 -44.30
N ASP A 573 14.18 -20.25 -44.53
CA ASP A 573 14.75 -21.09 -45.58
C ASP A 573 15.67 -22.18 -45.00
N LYS A 574 16.33 -22.97 -45.86
CA LYS A 574 17.22 -24.06 -45.41
C LYS A 574 18.53 -23.56 -44.79
N ASP A 575 18.87 -22.28 -44.93
CA ASP A 575 20.10 -21.67 -44.44
C ASP A 575 19.91 -20.87 -43.15
N THR A 576 18.65 -20.57 -42.80
CA THR A 576 18.26 -19.78 -41.63
C THR A 576 18.74 -20.42 -40.31
N ILE A 577 19.42 -19.62 -39.48
CA ILE A 577 19.81 -19.94 -38.11
C ILE A 577 18.85 -19.26 -37.13
N ILE A 578 18.22 -20.04 -36.25
CA ILE A 578 17.21 -19.55 -35.30
C ILE A 578 17.73 -19.65 -33.86
N LEU A 579 17.55 -18.60 -33.07
CA LEU A 579 17.76 -18.59 -31.62
C LEU A 579 16.41 -18.57 -30.89
N ASP A 580 16.02 -19.73 -30.33
CA ASP A 580 14.85 -19.91 -29.47
C ASP A 580 15.28 -19.62 -28.02
N TYR A 581 15.14 -18.36 -27.61
CA TYR A 581 15.56 -17.85 -26.31
C TYR A 581 14.45 -17.98 -25.26
N ASP A 582 14.77 -18.52 -24.09
CA ASP A 582 13.78 -19.01 -23.13
C ASP A 582 12.83 -20.03 -23.76
N CYS A 583 13.43 -21.01 -24.45
CA CYS A 583 12.71 -22.06 -25.19
C CYS A 583 11.81 -22.93 -24.31
N GLY A 584 12.03 -22.91 -23.00
CA GLY A 584 11.43 -23.78 -22.02
C GLY A 584 11.57 -25.25 -22.40
N VAL A 585 10.45 -25.95 -22.50
CA VAL A 585 10.41 -27.35 -22.95
C VAL A 585 10.39 -27.52 -24.48
N GLY A 586 10.71 -26.48 -25.25
CA GLY A 586 10.76 -26.51 -26.72
C GLY A 586 9.43 -26.25 -27.42
N GLY A 587 8.57 -25.38 -26.86
CA GLY A 587 7.24 -25.11 -27.40
C GLY A 587 7.26 -24.52 -28.82
N PHE A 588 8.07 -23.48 -29.03
CA PHE A 588 8.21 -22.79 -30.32
C PHE A 588 8.91 -23.68 -31.35
N THR A 589 10.05 -24.26 -30.99
CA THR A 589 10.76 -25.21 -31.86
C THR A 589 9.87 -26.36 -32.36
N ARG A 590 9.06 -26.97 -31.49
CA ARG A 590 8.10 -28.02 -31.94
C ARG A 590 7.02 -27.48 -32.87
N SER A 591 6.58 -26.23 -32.68
CA SER A 591 5.64 -25.60 -33.59
C SER A 591 6.23 -25.36 -34.99
N LEU A 592 7.53 -25.07 -35.09
CA LEU A 592 8.24 -24.95 -36.39
C LEU A 592 8.27 -26.29 -37.11
N ILE A 593 8.73 -27.34 -36.41
CA ILE A 593 8.82 -28.70 -36.96
C ILE A 593 7.45 -29.19 -37.45
N ARG A 594 6.40 -29.01 -36.63
CA ARG A 594 5.03 -29.43 -36.99
C ARG A 594 4.48 -28.69 -38.22
N ARG A 595 4.95 -27.47 -38.49
CA ARG A 595 4.57 -26.67 -39.66
C ARG A 595 5.42 -26.95 -40.89
N GLY A 596 6.49 -27.74 -40.77
CA GLY A 596 7.41 -28.03 -41.87
C GLY A 596 8.24 -26.82 -42.32
N MET A 597 8.45 -25.82 -41.44
CA MET A 597 9.27 -24.66 -41.79
C MET A 597 10.74 -25.07 -41.90
N PRO A 598 11.45 -24.75 -43.00
CA PRO A 598 12.85 -25.13 -43.18
C PRO A 598 13.76 -24.25 -42.32
N PHE A 599 14.87 -24.83 -41.87
CA PHE A 599 15.95 -24.15 -41.13
C PHE A 599 17.26 -24.95 -41.23
N LYS A 600 18.38 -24.25 -41.08
CA LYS A 600 19.71 -24.83 -40.99
C LYS A 600 19.96 -25.38 -39.59
N LYS A 601 19.80 -24.52 -38.59
CA LYS A 601 20.13 -24.81 -37.19
C LYS A 601 19.26 -24.02 -36.23
N ILE A 602 18.91 -24.63 -35.10
CA ILE A 602 18.24 -23.97 -33.97
C ILE A 602 19.13 -24.04 -32.76
N TYR A 603 19.47 -22.87 -32.22
CA TYR A 603 20.04 -22.72 -30.90
C TYR A 603 18.91 -22.45 -29.91
N ALA A 604 18.64 -23.42 -29.05
CA ALA A 604 17.65 -23.28 -27.99
C ALA A 604 18.37 -22.96 -26.67
N VAL A 605 17.96 -21.89 -25.99
CA VAL A 605 18.62 -21.46 -24.76
C VAL A 605 17.58 -21.31 -23.66
N ASP A 606 17.79 -21.97 -22.53
CA ASP A 606 17.00 -21.74 -21.32
C ASP A 606 17.91 -21.74 -20.09
N LYS A 607 17.45 -21.12 -18.99
CA LYS A 607 18.18 -21.11 -17.72
C LYS A 607 17.85 -22.34 -16.86
N ALA A 608 16.71 -22.98 -17.10
CA ALA A 608 16.22 -24.04 -16.25
C ALA A 608 16.76 -25.41 -16.67
N HIS A 609 17.74 -25.95 -15.94
CA HIS A 609 18.31 -27.29 -16.15
C HIS A 609 17.26 -28.36 -16.50
N HIS A 610 16.18 -28.45 -15.71
CA HIS A 610 15.11 -29.43 -15.95
C HIS A 610 14.40 -29.21 -17.30
N GLN A 611 14.16 -27.95 -17.70
CA GLN A 611 13.50 -27.65 -18.97
C GLN A 611 14.40 -28.01 -20.16
N VAL A 612 15.69 -27.68 -20.05
CA VAL A 612 16.72 -28.06 -21.02
C VAL A 612 16.81 -29.59 -21.16
N ALA A 613 16.86 -30.32 -20.05
CA ALA A 613 16.91 -31.79 -20.05
C ALA A 613 15.66 -32.41 -20.69
N VAL A 614 14.46 -31.91 -20.33
CA VAL A 614 13.19 -32.36 -20.91
C VAL A 614 13.13 -32.04 -22.41
N PHE A 615 13.59 -30.86 -22.83
CA PHE A 615 13.61 -30.52 -24.24
C PHE A 615 14.56 -31.46 -25.00
N LYS A 616 15.80 -31.64 -24.54
CA LYS A 616 16.78 -32.57 -25.14
C LYS A 616 16.22 -33.99 -25.32
N LYS A 617 15.48 -34.51 -24.34
CA LYS A 617 14.85 -35.85 -24.41
C LYS A 617 13.75 -35.95 -25.47
N ASN A 618 13.06 -34.86 -25.77
CA ASN A 618 11.88 -34.83 -26.65
C ASN A 618 12.16 -34.24 -28.05
N ILE A 619 13.42 -34.06 -28.44
CA ILE A 619 13.78 -33.66 -29.81
C ILE A 619 13.58 -34.88 -30.73
N PRO A 620 12.79 -34.75 -31.83
CA PRO A 620 12.65 -35.84 -32.79
C PRO A 620 14.00 -36.21 -33.41
N ASP A 621 14.26 -37.50 -33.62
CA ASP A 621 15.58 -38.01 -34.06
C ASP A 621 16.09 -37.34 -35.33
N ALA A 622 15.19 -37.10 -36.30
CA ALA A 622 15.51 -36.42 -37.57
C ALA A 622 16.08 -34.99 -37.40
N TYR A 623 15.86 -34.34 -36.25
CA TYR A 623 16.27 -32.96 -35.99
C TYR A 623 17.36 -32.83 -34.92
N LYS A 624 17.81 -33.92 -34.29
CA LYS A 624 18.83 -33.89 -33.22
C LYS A 624 20.14 -33.23 -33.66
N ARG A 625 20.56 -33.41 -34.93
CA ARG A 625 21.77 -32.78 -35.48
C ARG A 625 21.59 -31.27 -35.80
N LYS A 626 20.34 -30.81 -35.95
CA LYS A 626 20.01 -29.41 -36.26
C LYS A 626 19.66 -28.57 -35.03
N ILE A 627 19.38 -29.18 -33.89
CA ILE A 627 18.93 -28.47 -32.69
C ILE A 627 19.97 -28.64 -31.58
N THR A 628 20.54 -27.54 -31.13
CA THR A 628 21.48 -27.52 -30.00
C THR A 628 20.84 -26.77 -28.83
N VAL A 629 20.74 -27.43 -27.68
CA VAL A 629 20.12 -26.84 -26.47
C VAL A 629 21.19 -26.50 -25.45
N TYR A 630 21.28 -25.21 -25.09
CA TYR A 630 22.19 -24.68 -24.09
C TYR A 630 21.44 -24.33 -22.81
N GLU A 631 22.13 -24.54 -21.68
CA GLU A 631 21.75 -23.96 -20.41
C GLU A 631 22.52 -22.65 -20.21
N ARG A 632 21.81 -21.56 -19.89
CA ARG A 632 22.44 -20.26 -19.60
C ARG A 632 22.51 -20.01 -18.10
N GLU A 633 23.64 -19.47 -17.64
CA GLU A 633 23.83 -19.08 -16.23
C GLU A 633 23.29 -17.67 -15.93
N SER A 634 23.25 -16.79 -16.93
CA SER A 634 22.85 -15.38 -16.79
C SER A 634 21.90 -14.93 -17.91
N TRP A 635 21.45 -13.67 -17.86
CA TRP A 635 20.65 -13.05 -18.94
C TRP A 635 21.44 -12.81 -20.24
N ARG A 636 22.70 -13.24 -20.35
CA ARG A 636 23.51 -13.09 -21.56
C ARG A 636 23.28 -14.23 -22.56
N ILE A 637 23.37 -13.92 -23.85
CA ILE A 637 23.41 -14.94 -24.91
C ILE A 637 24.79 -15.63 -24.86
N PRO A 638 24.87 -16.97 -24.94
CA PRO A 638 26.17 -17.66 -25.00
C PRO A 638 27.07 -17.11 -26.12
N LYS A 639 28.32 -16.78 -25.81
CA LYS A 639 29.27 -16.13 -26.75
C LYS A 639 29.55 -16.94 -28.03
N MET A 640 29.32 -18.25 -27.99
CA MET A 640 29.52 -19.16 -29.14
C MET A 640 28.41 -19.03 -30.19
N ILE A 641 27.31 -18.34 -29.87
CA ILE A 641 26.18 -18.14 -30.79
C ILE A 641 26.41 -16.79 -31.49
N THR A 642 26.69 -16.82 -32.78
CA THR A 642 26.81 -15.66 -33.66
C THR A 642 25.98 -15.88 -34.93
N ASP A 643 25.78 -14.81 -35.70
CA ASP A 643 25.18 -14.84 -37.04
C ASP A 643 23.79 -15.49 -37.07
N VAL A 644 22.93 -15.09 -36.12
CA VAL A 644 21.55 -15.58 -36.01
C VAL A 644 20.62 -14.76 -36.90
N ASP A 645 19.87 -15.43 -37.77
CA ASP A 645 18.91 -14.77 -38.67
C ASP A 645 17.56 -14.49 -38.02
N VAL A 646 17.13 -15.34 -37.07
CA VAL A 646 15.86 -15.18 -36.36
C VAL A 646 16.04 -15.37 -34.87
N PHE A 647 15.70 -14.35 -34.08
CA PHE A 647 15.64 -14.43 -32.63
C PHE A 647 14.20 -14.44 -32.13
N VAL A 648 13.83 -15.41 -31.30
CA VAL A 648 12.52 -15.43 -30.63
C VAL A 648 12.71 -15.57 -29.13
N SER A 649 12.00 -14.76 -28.34
CA SER A 649 12.01 -14.87 -26.89
C SER A 649 10.60 -14.91 -26.28
N PHE A 650 10.42 -15.75 -25.26
CA PHE A 650 9.17 -15.88 -24.49
C PHE A 650 9.33 -15.35 -23.06
N GLY A 651 8.77 -14.17 -22.80
CA GLY A 651 8.60 -13.59 -21.47
C GLY A 651 9.90 -13.11 -20.80
N SER A 652 11.05 -13.23 -21.47
CA SER A 652 12.36 -12.98 -20.87
C SER A 652 12.59 -11.50 -20.55
N LEU A 653 12.16 -10.61 -21.44
CA LEU A 653 12.55 -9.19 -21.42
C LEU A 653 12.08 -8.48 -20.15
N GLY A 654 10.90 -8.84 -19.61
CA GLY A 654 10.37 -8.28 -18.36
C GLY A 654 11.08 -8.73 -17.08
N TYR A 655 12.08 -9.62 -17.18
CA TYR A 655 12.92 -10.08 -16.08
C TYR A 655 14.41 -9.77 -16.29
N VAL A 656 14.78 -9.23 -17.46
CA VAL A 656 16.15 -8.84 -17.78
C VAL A 656 16.55 -7.70 -16.87
N ASP A 657 17.72 -7.84 -16.24
CA ASP A 657 18.18 -6.89 -15.24
C ASP A 657 18.60 -5.53 -15.85
N ASP A 658 19.21 -5.55 -17.03
CA ASP A 658 19.64 -4.38 -17.79
C ASP A 658 19.25 -4.59 -19.27
N ILE A 659 18.11 -4.02 -19.65
CA ILE A 659 17.55 -4.12 -21.00
C ILE A 659 18.51 -3.51 -22.04
N PRO A 660 19.06 -2.28 -21.87
CA PRO A 660 20.02 -1.71 -22.82
C PRO A 660 21.23 -2.60 -23.12
N VAL A 661 21.87 -3.16 -22.07
CA VAL A 661 23.03 -4.05 -22.24
C VAL A 661 22.63 -5.33 -22.97
N PHE A 662 21.48 -5.89 -22.64
CA PHE A 662 20.95 -7.06 -23.32
C PHE A 662 20.66 -6.81 -24.81
N LEU A 663 20.05 -5.67 -25.15
CA LEU A 663 19.75 -5.31 -26.55
C LEU A 663 21.01 -5.08 -27.38
N LYS A 664 22.05 -4.45 -26.80
CA LYS A 664 23.37 -4.31 -27.47
C LYS A 664 23.97 -5.68 -27.78
N HIS A 665 23.88 -6.62 -26.85
CA HIS A 665 24.37 -7.99 -27.05
C HIS A 665 23.52 -8.77 -28.07
N LEU A 666 22.20 -8.58 -28.07
CA LEU A 666 21.33 -9.15 -29.11
C LEU A 666 21.74 -8.66 -30.50
N LYS A 667 21.97 -7.35 -30.65
CA LYS A 667 22.42 -6.77 -31.92
C LYS A 667 23.72 -7.41 -32.40
N SER A 668 24.70 -7.64 -31.53
CA SER A 668 25.97 -8.25 -31.95
C SER A 668 25.83 -9.69 -32.44
N VAL A 669 24.78 -10.41 -32.01
CA VAL A 669 24.52 -11.81 -32.38
C VAL A 669 23.63 -11.94 -33.62
N LEU A 670 22.72 -10.99 -33.86
CA LEU A 670 21.83 -11.02 -35.03
C LEU A 670 22.60 -10.76 -36.33
N SER A 671 22.33 -11.50 -37.40
CA SER A 671 22.89 -11.22 -38.73
C SER A 671 22.33 -9.91 -39.31
N ARG A 672 22.96 -9.36 -40.36
CA ARG A 672 22.43 -8.17 -41.05
C ARG A 672 21.10 -8.51 -41.70
N LYS A 673 20.07 -7.67 -41.52
CA LYS A 673 18.65 -7.98 -41.84
C LYS A 673 18.03 -9.12 -41.00
N GLY A 674 18.73 -9.58 -39.96
CA GLY A 674 18.22 -10.56 -39.01
C GLY A 674 16.99 -10.03 -38.28
N LYS A 675 16.02 -10.90 -38.05
CA LYS A 675 14.72 -10.59 -37.46
C LYS A 675 14.67 -10.97 -35.99
N PHE A 676 13.91 -10.25 -35.19
CA PHE A 676 13.67 -10.61 -33.80
C PHE A 676 12.19 -10.49 -33.42
N CYS A 677 11.76 -11.30 -32.45
CA CYS A 677 10.42 -11.24 -31.86
C CYS A 677 10.45 -11.62 -30.38
N PHE A 678 10.09 -10.67 -29.52
CA PHE A 678 9.80 -10.88 -28.11
C PHE A 678 8.30 -11.01 -27.93
N TYR A 679 7.86 -12.10 -27.30
CA TYR A 679 6.51 -12.27 -26.83
C TYR A 679 6.48 -12.20 -25.31
N ILE A 680 5.72 -11.28 -24.74
CA ILE A 680 5.63 -11.10 -23.29
C ILE A 680 4.15 -11.19 -22.92
N LYS A 681 3.83 -12.15 -22.07
CA LYS A 681 2.47 -12.29 -21.53
C LYS A 681 2.44 -11.64 -20.17
N ASP A 682 1.68 -10.55 -20.11
CA ASP A 682 1.34 -9.84 -18.90
C ASP A 682 -0.04 -10.27 -18.38
N THR A 683 -0.23 -10.25 -17.07
CA THR A 683 -1.48 -10.59 -16.38
C THR A 683 -1.83 -9.46 -15.41
N PHE A 684 -3.09 -9.22 -15.06
CA PHE A 684 -3.42 -8.13 -14.11
C PHE A 684 -2.69 -8.27 -12.76
N ILE A 685 -2.28 -9.49 -12.41
CA ILE A 685 -1.54 -9.85 -11.19
C ILE A 685 -0.03 -9.99 -11.51
N ASN A 686 0.46 -9.54 -12.67
CA ASN A 686 1.73 -10.05 -13.22
C ASN A 686 2.92 -9.85 -12.31
N MET A 687 3.71 -10.92 -12.32
CA MET A 687 4.80 -11.21 -11.41
C MET A 687 6.17 -10.87 -11.99
N THR A 688 6.19 -10.10 -13.09
CA THR A 688 7.40 -9.64 -13.77
C THR A 688 7.87 -8.34 -13.11
N PRO A 689 9.12 -8.26 -12.60
CA PRO A 689 9.63 -7.07 -11.93
C PRO A 689 9.70 -5.81 -12.80
N ASN A 690 9.74 -5.95 -14.13
CA ASN A 690 9.86 -4.83 -15.08
C ASN A 690 8.65 -4.73 -16.04
N ALA A 691 7.46 -5.20 -15.63
CA ALA A 691 6.23 -5.15 -16.42
C ALA A 691 5.97 -3.77 -17.05
N LEU A 692 6.06 -2.73 -16.21
CA LEU A 692 5.78 -1.34 -16.60
C LEU A 692 6.75 -0.80 -17.65
N GLU A 693 8.03 -1.14 -17.54
CA GLU A 693 9.05 -0.72 -18.52
C GLU A 693 8.76 -1.32 -19.89
N VAL A 694 8.36 -2.60 -19.91
CA VAL A 694 8.01 -3.30 -21.15
C VAL A 694 6.73 -2.74 -21.76
N GLU A 695 5.73 -2.39 -20.94
CA GLU A 695 4.45 -1.85 -21.41
C GLU A 695 4.58 -0.46 -22.05
N ASP A 696 5.61 0.32 -21.67
CA ASP A 696 5.89 1.63 -22.28
C ASP A 696 6.37 1.48 -23.72
N LYS A 697 5.42 1.53 -24.66
CA LYS A 697 5.68 1.47 -26.10
C LYS A 697 6.74 2.47 -26.55
N ALA A 698 6.67 3.73 -26.10
CA ALA A 698 7.57 4.77 -26.60
C ALA A 698 8.98 4.58 -26.04
N GLY A 699 9.09 4.31 -24.73
CA GLY A 699 10.36 4.00 -24.07
C GLY A 699 11.03 2.76 -24.65
N MET A 700 10.27 1.68 -24.88
CA MET A 700 10.81 0.46 -25.47
C MET A 700 11.28 0.66 -26.92
N LEU A 701 10.48 1.30 -27.78
CA LEU A 701 10.91 1.58 -29.15
C LEU A 701 12.18 2.44 -29.18
N LYS A 702 12.29 3.42 -28.27
CA LYS A 702 13.50 4.22 -28.11
C LYS A 702 14.71 3.37 -27.68
N LEU A 703 14.55 2.48 -26.70
CA LEU A 703 15.63 1.58 -26.25
C LEU A 703 16.16 0.67 -27.38
N PHE A 704 15.26 0.15 -28.23
CA PHE A 704 15.66 -0.64 -29.40
C PHE A 704 16.39 0.22 -30.43
N SER A 705 15.88 1.43 -30.70
CA SER A 705 16.53 2.40 -31.61
C SER A 705 17.92 2.81 -31.11
N ASP A 706 18.08 3.09 -29.82
CA ASP A 706 19.35 3.44 -29.18
C ASP A 706 20.35 2.28 -29.23
N ALA A 707 19.86 1.04 -29.20
CA ALA A 707 20.68 -0.15 -29.47
C ALA A 707 20.99 -0.34 -30.97
N GLY A 708 20.34 0.41 -31.86
CA GLY A 708 20.48 0.32 -33.32
C GLY A 708 19.72 -0.86 -33.94
N LEU A 709 18.53 -1.15 -33.42
CA LEU A 709 17.57 -2.12 -33.94
C LEU A 709 16.28 -1.39 -34.33
N HIS A 710 15.71 -1.68 -35.51
CA HIS A 710 14.39 -1.17 -35.87
C HIS A 710 13.33 -2.09 -35.30
N ALA A 711 12.51 -1.58 -34.38
CA ALA A 711 11.45 -2.33 -33.71
C ALA A 711 10.06 -1.75 -34.00
N GLU A 712 9.08 -2.63 -34.01
CA GLU A 712 7.66 -2.37 -33.96
C GLU A 712 7.06 -2.99 -32.69
N TYR A 713 5.91 -2.46 -32.27
CA TYR A 713 5.33 -2.76 -30.97
C TYR A 713 3.81 -2.91 -31.05
N PHE A 714 3.31 -4.06 -30.60
CA PHE A 714 1.89 -4.43 -30.64
C PHE A 714 1.41 -4.98 -29.29
N ILE A 715 0.33 -4.41 -28.73
CA ILE A 715 -0.34 -4.91 -27.52
C ILE A 715 -1.71 -5.48 -27.89
N ARG A 716 -2.02 -6.67 -27.36
CA ARG A 716 -3.38 -7.22 -27.35
C ARG A 716 -3.88 -7.35 -25.92
N LYS A 717 -4.90 -6.57 -25.58
CA LYS A 717 -5.54 -6.59 -24.25
C LYS A 717 -6.65 -7.64 -24.18
N ARG A 718 -6.74 -8.36 -23.06
CA ARG A 718 -7.87 -9.20 -22.64
C ARG A 718 -8.22 -8.86 -21.19
N LEU A 719 -9.40 -9.32 -20.71
CA LEU A 719 -9.99 -8.94 -19.41
C LEU A 719 -9.01 -8.96 -18.22
N PHE A 720 -8.06 -9.89 -18.19
CA PHE A 720 -7.04 -10.00 -17.13
C PHE A 720 -5.61 -10.24 -17.64
N THR A 721 -5.36 -10.10 -18.94
CA THR A 721 -4.04 -10.38 -19.53
C THR A 721 -3.73 -9.45 -20.69
N GLU A 722 -2.51 -8.94 -20.75
CA GLU A 722 -2.00 -8.20 -21.92
C GLU A 722 -0.92 -9.03 -22.61
N GLU A 723 -1.06 -9.23 -23.92
CA GLU A 723 -0.05 -9.91 -24.74
C GLU A 723 0.73 -8.84 -25.51
N ILE A 724 2.02 -8.70 -25.24
CA ILE A 724 2.91 -7.73 -25.85
C ILE A 724 3.81 -8.45 -26.85
N PHE A 725 3.87 -7.91 -28.07
CA PHE A 725 4.74 -8.38 -29.14
C PHE A 725 5.67 -7.24 -29.55
N LEU A 726 6.96 -7.48 -29.43
CA LEU A 726 8.06 -6.56 -29.72
C LEU A 726 8.90 -7.22 -30.81
N TYR A 727 8.82 -6.75 -32.05
CA TYR A 727 9.42 -7.45 -33.18
C TYR A 727 10.07 -6.46 -34.15
N GLY A 728 10.97 -6.92 -34.99
CA GLY A 728 11.65 -6.03 -35.92
C GLY A 728 12.88 -6.64 -36.58
N VAL A 729 13.76 -5.77 -37.08
CA VAL A 729 14.95 -6.14 -37.85
C VAL A 729 16.20 -5.40 -37.41
N ARG A 730 17.35 -6.05 -37.59
CA ARG A 730 18.66 -5.39 -37.56
C ARG A 730 18.92 -4.77 -38.94
N PRO A 731 19.06 -3.43 -39.06
CA PRO A 731 19.34 -2.78 -40.35
C PRO A 731 20.67 -3.20 -41.00
#